data_AF-F4PG22-F1
#
_entry.id   AF-F4PG22-F1
#
_cell.length_a   1.000
_cell.length_b   1.000
_cell.length_c   1.000
_cell.angle_alpha   90.00
_cell.angle_beta   90.00
_cell.angle_gamma   90.00
#
_symmetry.space_group_name_H-M   'P 1'
#
loop_
_entity.id
_entity.type
_entity.pdbx_description
1 polymer ?
#
loop_
_entity_poly.entity_id
_entity_poly.type
_entity_poly.pdbx_seq_one_letter_code
_entity_poly.pdbx_strand_id
1 'polypeptide(L)'
;MRDGTMLAADIYRPNKEGEFPVLITRLTYNKDLPYYSHRYLDTNRIVQHGYVVIIQDVRGRYSSEGEFYPTLDEAKDGYDTVEWAAALPYSSGKVGMFGLSYYGFTQLLAATERPPHLEAIAPAMTLNDWYADTIYHNGKFRLAGAETWALESAAPDMIKRKYEDKETQSEKLKQMAAFNDQLDEWFHYKPANQWPPLKELGVADFFFDFLAPEVDEEKLEKMRIADKYDQIKVPAYHIAGWYDSLLQSNLDNYYELVKAKNAPQKLIIGPWGHGIFHAKLGERNFGVHASENWIDLEDDLTGLHIRWFDRWLKGVKQKEEAPIKLFVMGKNEWRDEYEWPLARTSYLPFYFHSNGQANTSSGDGKLHTSKPVGQQPADIFTYDPEDPVPTYGGSSGAKSIGPIDQRVIEEREDVLVYTSVPLEEELEVTGPIKVNLWVKTDAVDTDFTAKLIDVLPDGTAYNLTDGIARLSHQIGGDVKDTIVNCEIKLWPTSNEFQIGHRIRVEISSSNFPRFDANLNTGKTMIDSTEAVEVLQHVYHDEAHPSRITMGILSGNATDEPMHYGEVFGIWTAVMTSKGKIAGYQTARNHAGDADLVKLIDEAIQQGKQEVTEMEKLLKENGVALPPTPPDRPTANLEDIPAGARIMDPEIAAGLSADVAAGLVACSGMMGQSVREDIAMMFGQFHTQKAAFGAKVLRLNKEKGWLVPPPLHLNKAES
;
A
#
# COMPACT_ATOMS: atom_id res chain seq x y z
N MET A 1 -1.71 -33.26 22.20
CA MET A 1 -0.61 -32.30 22.33
C MET A 1 0.45 -32.89 23.27
N ARG A 2 1.65 -32.31 23.33
CA ARG A 2 2.80 -32.83 24.10
C ARG A 2 2.56 -32.94 25.61
N ASP A 3 1.60 -32.19 26.13
CA ASP A 3 1.13 -32.19 27.51
C ASP A 3 -0.01 -33.19 27.78
N GLY A 4 -0.45 -33.92 26.75
CA GLY A 4 -1.55 -34.89 26.83
C GLY A 4 -2.93 -34.33 26.45
N THR A 5 -3.09 -33.00 26.30
CA THR A 5 -4.38 -32.41 25.91
C THR A 5 -4.80 -32.84 24.50
N MET A 6 -6.05 -33.27 24.32
CA MET A 6 -6.59 -33.67 23.02
C MET A 6 -7.28 -32.50 22.32
N LEU A 7 -6.85 -32.18 21.10
CA LEU A 7 -7.53 -31.20 20.24
C LEU A 7 -8.36 -31.92 19.19
N ALA A 8 -9.61 -31.49 19.00
CA ALA A 8 -10.54 -32.06 18.05
C ALA A 8 -10.33 -31.50 16.64
N ALA A 9 -10.36 -32.38 15.64
CA ALA A 9 -10.22 -31.98 14.25
C ALA A 9 -11.09 -32.83 13.32
N ASP A 10 -11.62 -32.21 12.27
CA ASP A 10 -12.26 -32.89 11.15
C ASP A 10 -11.26 -33.05 10.01
N ILE A 11 -11.25 -34.25 9.41
CA ILE A 11 -10.32 -34.62 8.34
C ILE A 11 -11.11 -34.90 7.07
N TYR A 12 -10.88 -34.09 6.05
CA TYR A 12 -11.42 -34.25 4.71
C TYR A 12 -10.31 -34.76 3.81
N ARG A 13 -10.51 -35.90 3.15
CA ARG A 13 -9.43 -36.54 2.37
C ARG A 13 -9.94 -37.14 1.05
N PRO A 14 -9.07 -37.32 0.06
CA PRO A 14 -9.45 -37.95 -1.20
C PRO A 14 -9.93 -39.38 -0.97
N ASN A 15 -11.02 -39.78 -1.63
CA ASN A 15 -11.51 -41.17 -1.60
C ASN A 15 -10.75 -42.06 -2.60
N LYS A 16 -9.42 -42.16 -2.42
CA LYS A 16 -8.52 -42.98 -3.21
C LYS A 16 -7.29 -43.39 -2.39
N GLU A 17 -6.65 -44.48 -2.77
CA GLU A 17 -5.38 -44.91 -2.18
C GLU A 17 -4.24 -43.95 -2.54
N GLY A 18 -3.24 -43.86 -1.67
CA GLY A 18 -2.05 -43.02 -1.84
C GLY A 18 -1.75 -42.13 -0.64
N GLU A 19 -0.62 -41.44 -0.73
CA GLU A 19 -0.19 -40.42 0.21
C GLU A 19 -0.45 -39.02 -0.39
N PHE A 20 -0.94 -38.11 0.45
CA PHE A 20 -1.34 -36.77 0.03
C PHE A 20 -0.69 -35.69 0.92
N PRO A 21 -0.34 -34.53 0.37
CA PRO A 21 0.00 -33.37 1.18
C PRO A 21 -1.19 -32.94 2.06
N VAL A 22 -0.88 -32.39 3.24
CA VAL A 22 -1.90 -32.00 4.23
C VAL A 22 -1.96 -30.48 4.35
N LEU A 23 -3.16 -29.92 4.36
CA LEU A 23 -3.42 -28.51 4.64
C LEU A 23 -4.20 -28.39 5.96
N ILE A 24 -3.73 -27.53 6.85
CA ILE A 24 -4.29 -27.36 8.20
C ILE A 24 -4.82 -25.94 8.37
N THR A 25 -6.00 -25.82 8.97
CA THR A 25 -6.49 -24.57 9.56
C THR A 25 -6.84 -24.83 11.02
N ARG A 26 -6.37 -23.96 11.93
CA ARG A 26 -6.56 -24.07 13.39
C ARG A 26 -7.37 -22.88 13.86
N LEU A 27 -8.67 -23.07 14.13
CA LEU A 27 -9.64 -21.99 14.30
C LEU A 27 -10.26 -21.92 15.70
N THR A 28 -10.71 -20.71 16.04
CA THR A 28 -11.37 -20.37 17.31
C THR A 28 -12.88 -20.30 17.21
N TYR A 29 -13.49 -20.73 16.11
CA TYR A 29 -14.91 -20.41 15.78
C TYR A 29 -15.78 -21.63 15.45
N ASN A 30 -15.48 -22.80 16.00
CA ASN A 30 -16.18 -24.08 15.83
C ASN A 30 -16.00 -24.68 14.43
N LYS A 31 -15.20 -25.74 14.35
CA LYS A 31 -14.97 -26.47 13.10
C LYS A 31 -16.27 -27.05 12.50
N ASP A 32 -17.28 -27.31 13.33
CA ASP A 32 -18.55 -27.89 12.91
C ASP A 32 -19.49 -26.86 12.24
N LEU A 33 -19.14 -25.56 12.25
CA LEU A 33 -19.92 -24.51 11.60
C LEU A 33 -19.35 -24.20 10.21
N PRO A 34 -20.05 -24.56 9.10
CA PRO A 34 -19.55 -24.36 7.73
C PRO A 34 -19.19 -22.91 7.40
N TYR A 35 -19.85 -21.95 8.06
CA TYR A 35 -19.55 -20.53 7.94
C TYR A 35 -18.10 -20.19 8.30
N TYR A 36 -17.49 -20.92 9.23
CA TYR A 36 -16.10 -20.71 9.65
C TYR A 36 -15.14 -21.73 9.04
N SER A 37 -15.56 -22.99 8.91
CA SER A 37 -14.69 -24.06 8.40
C SER A 37 -14.56 -24.11 6.88
N HIS A 38 -15.56 -23.64 6.13
CA HIS A 38 -15.61 -23.81 4.67
C HIS A 38 -15.88 -22.53 3.87
N ARG A 39 -16.17 -21.39 4.53
CA ARG A 39 -16.45 -20.13 3.82
C ARG A 39 -15.21 -19.51 3.19
N TYR A 40 -14.07 -19.57 3.89
CA TYR A 40 -12.86 -18.92 3.41
C TYR A 40 -12.32 -19.57 2.14
N LEU A 41 -12.23 -20.90 2.11
CA LEU A 41 -11.82 -21.68 0.94
C LEU A 41 -12.76 -22.87 0.72
N ASP A 42 -13.00 -23.21 -0.54
CA ASP A 42 -13.76 -24.41 -0.92
C ASP A 42 -12.94 -25.67 -0.59
N THR A 43 -13.25 -26.25 0.58
CA THR A 43 -12.61 -27.46 1.09
C THR A 43 -12.80 -28.65 0.16
N ASN A 44 -13.95 -28.77 -0.50
CA ASN A 44 -14.22 -29.89 -1.40
C ASN A 44 -13.32 -29.80 -2.64
N ARG A 45 -13.17 -28.60 -3.20
CA ARG A 45 -12.27 -28.38 -4.34
C ARG A 45 -10.81 -28.67 -3.96
N ILE A 46 -10.36 -28.23 -2.78
CA ILE A 46 -9.00 -28.54 -2.29
C ILE A 46 -8.79 -30.07 -2.19
N VAL A 47 -9.75 -30.80 -1.63
CA VAL A 47 -9.68 -32.26 -1.52
C VAL A 47 -9.70 -32.95 -2.90
N GLN A 48 -10.52 -32.46 -3.83
CA GLN A 48 -10.54 -32.95 -5.22
C GLN A 48 -9.20 -32.76 -5.92
N HIS A 49 -8.45 -31.71 -5.56
CA HIS A 49 -7.08 -31.47 -6.03
C HIS A 49 -6.01 -32.35 -5.34
N GLY A 50 -6.41 -33.30 -4.49
CA GLY A 50 -5.51 -34.29 -3.91
C GLY A 50 -4.78 -33.81 -2.65
N TYR A 51 -5.45 -33.00 -1.83
CA TYR A 51 -5.00 -32.64 -0.49
C TYR A 51 -5.85 -33.34 0.57
N VAL A 52 -5.24 -33.64 1.72
CA VAL A 52 -5.97 -33.83 2.97
C VAL A 52 -6.15 -32.44 3.58
N VAL A 53 -7.37 -32.10 4.02
CA VAL A 53 -7.65 -30.87 4.75
C VAL A 53 -8.03 -31.22 6.18
N ILE A 54 -7.38 -30.57 7.13
CA ILE A 54 -7.62 -30.73 8.56
C ILE A 54 -8.11 -29.39 9.11
N ILE A 55 -9.29 -29.43 9.74
CA ILE A 55 -9.92 -28.27 10.37
C ILE A 55 -9.98 -28.56 11.87
N GLN A 56 -9.22 -27.82 12.66
CA GLN A 56 -9.02 -28.10 14.09
C GLN A 56 -9.58 -26.96 14.95
N ASP A 57 -10.33 -27.31 16.00
CA ASP A 57 -10.64 -26.37 17.08
C ASP A 57 -9.39 -26.16 17.94
N VAL A 58 -8.98 -24.92 18.20
CA VAL A 58 -7.84 -24.65 19.08
C VAL A 58 -8.12 -25.07 20.53
N ARG A 59 -7.07 -25.11 21.36
CA ARG A 59 -7.15 -25.48 22.77
C ARG A 59 -8.26 -24.74 23.51
N GLY A 60 -9.02 -25.48 24.31
CA GLY A 60 -10.10 -24.94 25.11
C GLY A 60 -11.29 -24.40 24.33
N ARG A 61 -11.40 -24.71 23.02
CA ARG A 61 -12.54 -24.30 22.18
C ARG A 61 -13.36 -25.50 21.70
N TYR A 62 -14.69 -25.37 21.79
CA TYR A 62 -15.69 -26.31 21.28
C TYR A 62 -15.43 -27.78 21.61
N SER A 63 -14.94 -28.59 20.68
CA SER A 63 -14.69 -30.02 20.93
C SER A 63 -13.29 -30.33 21.47
N SER A 64 -12.39 -29.35 21.53
CA SER A 64 -11.02 -29.49 22.04
C SER A 64 -10.93 -29.39 23.56
N GLU A 65 -10.10 -30.22 24.18
CA GLU A 65 -9.82 -30.14 25.61
C GLU A 65 -8.96 -28.92 25.98
N GLY A 66 -8.76 -28.71 27.28
CA GLY A 66 -7.93 -27.64 27.84
C GLY A 66 -8.69 -26.34 28.12
N GLU A 67 -7.94 -25.32 28.51
CA GLU A 67 -8.44 -23.98 28.82
C GLU A 67 -8.08 -23.01 27.69
N PHE A 68 -9.02 -22.15 27.32
CA PHE A 68 -8.78 -21.17 26.26
C PHE A 68 -8.22 -19.88 26.84
N TYR A 69 -7.01 -19.53 26.40
CA TYR A 69 -6.44 -18.20 26.54
C TYR A 69 -5.98 -17.74 25.16
N PRO A 70 -6.45 -16.60 24.63
CA PRO A 70 -6.16 -16.21 23.25
C PRO A 70 -4.66 -16.20 22.95
N THR A 71 -4.30 -16.89 21.88
CA THR A 71 -2.96 -16.99 21.27
C THR A 71 -1.84 -17.62 22.12
N LEU A 72 -2.09 -17.90 23.40
CA LEU A 72 -1.06 -18.31 24.36
C LEU A 72 -0.35 -19.63 23.98
N ASP A 73 -1.12 -20.63 23.57
CA ASP A 73 -0.61 -21.99 23.32
C ASP A 73 -0.39 -22.30 21.83
N GLU A 74 -0.71 -21.36 20.94
CA GLU A 74 -0.87 -21.65 19.51
C GLU A 74 0.44 -21.99 18.80
N ALA A 75 1.58 -21.49 19.30
CA ALA A 75 2.88 -21.83 18.76
C ALA A 75 3.18 -23.34 18.95
N LYS A 76 3.11 -23.81 20.20
CA LYS A 76 3.44 -25.21 20.55
C LYS A 76 2.38 -26.19 20.08
N ASP A 77 1.10 -25.86 20.23
CA ASP A 77 0.02 -26.70 19.72
C ASP A 77 0.02 -26.73 18.19
N GLY A 78 0.42 -25.63 17.54
CA GLY A 78 0.64 -25.57 16.10
C GLY A 78 1.75 -26.50 15.65
N TYR A 79 2.92 -26.49 16.31
CA TYR A 79 4.00 -27.45 16.08
C TYR A 79 3.50 -28.90 16.21
N ASP A 80 2.86 -29.23 17.33
CA ASP A 80 2.40 -30.60 17.61
C ASP A 80 1.37 -31.07 16.58
N THR A 81 0.50 -30.16 16.13
CA THR A 81 -0.51 -30.43 15.11
C THR A 81 0.10 -30.68 13.74
N VAL A 82 1.12 -29.91 13.35
CA VAL A 82 1.85 -30.13 12.08
C VAL A 82 2.54 -31.50 12.10
N GLU A 83 3.25 -31.84 13.18
CA GLU A 83 3.98 -33.10 13.27
C GLU A 83 3.04 -34.31 13.33
N TRP A 84 1.90 -34.18 14.03
CA TRP A 84 0.86 -35.19 14.03
C TRP A 84 0.25 -35.39 12.63
N ALA A 85 -0.05 -34.31 11.92
CA ALA A 85 -0.61 -34.37 10.57
C ALA A 85 0.36 -34.99 9.55
N ALA A 86 1.65 -34.68 9.66
CA ALA A 86 2.71 -35.27 8.84
C ALA A 86 2.81 -36.79 9.03
N ALA A 87 2.54 -37.29 10.23
CA ALA A 87 2.62 -38.71 10.59
C ALA A 87 1.38 -39.55 10.25
N LEU A 88 0.29 -38.95 9.75
CA LEU A 88 -0.90 -39.69 9.35
C LEU A 88 -0.58 -40.72 8.25
N PRO A 89 -1.19 -41.92 8.25
CA PRO A 89 -0.80 -43.02 7.36
C PRO A 89 -1.06 -42.79 5.86
N TYR A 90 -1.76 -41.70 5.52
CA TYR A 90 -2.05 -41.26 4.15
C TYR A 90 -1.49 -39.86 3.87
N SER A 91 -0.60 -39.37 4.75
CA SER A 91 0.13 -38.12 4.56
C SER A 91 1.41 -38.39 3.76
N SER A 92 1.76 -37.47 2.88
CA SER A 92 3.07 -37.46 2.20
C SER A 92 4.21 -36.92 3.07
N GLY A 93 3.93 -36.59 4.33
CA GLY A 93 4.85 -35.91 5.25
C GLY A 93 4.98 -34.40 5.00
N LYS A 94 4.34 -33.85 3.96
CA LYS A 94 4.38 -32.42 3.66
C LYS A 94 3.11 -31.70 4.10
N VAL A 95 3.29 -30.68 4.93
CA VAL A 95 2.19 -29.95 5.55
C VAL A 95 2.24 -28.47 5.16
N GLY A 96 1.08 -27.89 4.92
CA GLY A 96 0.89 -26.45 4.78
C GLY A 96 -0.20 -25.96 5.72
N MET A 97 -0.20 -24.65 6.02
CA MET A 97 -1.26 -24.04 6.81
C MET A 97 -1.91 -22.89 6.05
N PHE A 98 -3.19 -22.65 6.30
CA PHE A 98 -3.96 -21.55 5.71
C PHE A 98 -5.00 -21.03 6.70
N GLY A 99 -5.49 -19.81 6.48
CA GLY A 99 -6.41 -19.18 7.42
C GLY A 99 -6.42 -17.66 7.43
N LEU A 100 -7.52 -17.08 7.92
CA LEU A 100 -7.72 -15.65 8.08
C LEU A 100 -7.82 -15.22 9.55
N SER A 101 -7.49 -13.95 9.85
CA SER A 101 -7.61 -13.37 11.19
C SER A 101 -6.87 -14.19 12.25
N TYR A 102 -7.52 -14.58 13.35
CA TYR A 102 -6.93 -15.41 14.40
C TYR A 102 -6.27 -16.68 13.85
N TYR A 103 -6.93 -17.42 12.96
CA TYR A 103 -6.35 -18.65 12.41
C TYR A 103 -5.31 -18.38 11.31
N GLY A 104 -5.29 -17.16 10.76
CA GLY A 104 -4.10 -16.62 10.09
C GLY A 104 -2.88 -16.58 11.01
N PHE A 105 -3.06 -16.13 12.25
CA PHE A 105 -1.97 -15.91 13.20
C PHE A 105 -1.42 -17.22 13.75
N THR A 106 -2.29 -18.23 13.93
CA THR A 106 -1.86 -19.57 14.34
C THR A 106 -0.81 -20.17 13.39
N GLN A 107 -0.80 -19.79 12.10
CA GLN A 107 0.19 -20.24 11.13
C GLN A 107 1.55 -19.63 11.43
N LEU A 108 1.59 -18.32 11.69
CA LEU A 108 2.82 -17.60 11.97
C LEU A 108 3.41 -18.03 13.31
N LEU A 109 2.58 -18.18 14.34
CA LEU A 109 3.00 -18.72 15.64
C LEU A 109 3.50 -20.16 15.53
N ALA A 110 2.84 -21.04 14.77
CA ALA A 110 3.36 -22.39 14.55
C ALA A 110 4.72 -22.37 13.82
N ALA A 111 4.90 -21.45 12.87
CA ALA A 111 6.12 -21.35 12.09
C ALA A 111 7.34 -20.86 12.89
N THR A 112 7.16 -20.11 13.99
CA THR A 112 8.28 -19.72 14.88
C THR A 112 8.90 -20.93 15.59
N GLU A 113 8.10 -21.97 15.86
CA GLU A 113 8.57 -23.24 16.45
C GLU A 113 9.29 -24.14 15.44
N ARG A 114 9.31 -23.77 14.15
CA ARG A 114 10.02 -24.47 13.06
C ARG A 114 9.70 -25.98 12.97
N PRO A 115 8.43 -26.38 12.89
CA PRO A 115 8.08 -27.78 12.66
C PRO A 115 8.69 -28.28 11.34
N PRO A 116 9.47 -29.38 11.36
CA PRO A 116 10.24 -29.83 10.20
C PRO A 116 9.39 -30.23 8.98
N HIS A 117 8.11 -30.53 9.17
CA HIS A 117 7.20 -30.93 8.10
C HIS A 117 6.35 -29.78 7.53
N LEU A 118 6.48 -28.56 8.06
CA LEU A 118 5.80 -27.38 7.51
C LEU A 118 6.57 -26.83 6.31
N GLU A 119 5.93 -26.84 5.15
CA GLU A 119 6.56 -26.50 3.86
C GLU A 119 6.11 -25.13 3.32
N ALA A 120 4.92 -24.64 3.70
CA ALA A 120 4.42 -23.33 3.30
C ALA A 120 3.22 -22.88 4.15
N ILE A 121 3.02 -21.57 4.28
CA ILE A 121 1.85 -20.97 4.94
C ILE A 121 1.14 -19.96 4.02
N ALA A 122 -0.12 -19.66 4.32
CA ALA A 122 -0.92 -18.64 3.64
C ALA A 122 -1.73 -17.81 4.66
N PRO A 123 -1.08 -16.92 5.43
CA PRO A 123 -1.73 -16.06 6.41
C PRO A 123 -2.53 -14.94 5.72
N ALA A 124 -3.81 -14.83 6.06
CA ALA A 124 -4.69 -13.79 5.55
C ALA A 124 -5.19 -12.86 6.66
N MET A 125 -5.22 -11.55 6.39
CA MET A 125 -5.82 -10.51 7.22
C MET A 125 -5.54 -10.75 8.71
N THR A 126 -4.26 -10.86 9.06
CA THR A 126 -3.84 -11.39 10.35
C THR A 126 -2.90 -10.46 11.11
N LEU A 127 -2.75 -10.76 12.39
CA LEU A 127 -1.95 -9.98 13.33
C LEU A 127 -0.49 -10.47 13.42
N ASN A 128 0.31 -9.71 14.15
CA ASN A 128 1.72 -9.94 14.46
C ASN A 128 1.98 -9.92 15.98
N ASP A 129 1.16 -9.19 16.72
CA ASP A 129 1.17 -9.08 18.18
C ASP A 129 -0.29 -8.99 18.68
N TRP A 130 -0.69 -9.92 19.55
CA TRP A 130 -2.04 -9.93 20.11
C TRP A 130 -2.30 -8.74 21.02
N TYR A 131 -1.30 -8.23 21.71
CA TYR A 131 -1.47 -7.16 22.68
C TYR A 131 -1.24 -5.79 22.04
N ALA A 132 -0.02 -5.54 21.56
CA ALA A 132 0.44 -4.20 21.18
C ALA A 132 -0.21 -3.65 19.90
N ASP A 133 -0.60 -4.55 18.98
CA ASP A 133 -1.11 -4.19 17.64
C ASP A 133 -2.56 -4.66 17.38
N THR A 134 -3.14 -5.46 18.29
CA THR A 134 -4.52 -5.96 18.17
C THR A 134 -5.46 -5.41 19.25
N ILE A 135 -5.15 -5.59 20.54
CA ILE A 135 -5.94 -4.98 21.64
C ILE A 135 -5.60 -3.49 21.77
N TYR A 136 -4.32 -3.15 21.61
CA TYR A 136 -3.84 -1.79 21.55
C TYR A 136 -3.35 -1.46 20.13
N HIS A 137 -3.16 -0.17 19.87
CA HIS A 137 -2.44 0.33 18.69
C HIS A 137 -1.76 1.64 19.07
N ASN A 138 -0.42 1.69 19.07
CA ASN A 138 0.32 2.89 19.49
C ASN A 138 -0.11 3.45 20.87
N GLY A 139 -0.39 2.57 21.84
CA GLY A 139 -0.83 2.97 23.19
C GLY A 139 -2.30 3.36 23.30
N LYS A 140 -3.10 3.12 22.24
CA LYS A 140 -4.55 3.33 22.22
C LYS A 140 -5.34 2.04 22.29
N PHE A 141 -6.39 2.00 23.09
CA PHE A 141 -7.22 0.81 23.24
C PHE A 141 -8.18 0.71 22.04
N ARG A 142 -8.12 -0.41 21.31
CA ARG A 142 -9.00 -0.70 20.17
C ARG A 142 -10.34 -1.24 20.69
N LEU A 143 -11.11 -0.34 21.30
CA LEU A 143 -12.33 -0.60 22.06
C LEU A 143 -13.31 -1.53 21.33
N ALA A 144 -13.85 -1.10 20.18
CA ALA A 144 -14.86 -1.88 19.47
C ALA A 144 -14.36 -3.27 19.07
N GLY A 145 -13.14 -3.37 18.55
CA GLY A 145 -12.56 -4.65 18.14
C GLY A 145 -12.43 -5.61 19.33
N ALA A 146 -11.92 -5.15 20.46
CA ALA A 146 -11.73 -5.96 21.66
C ALA A 146 -13.05 -6.40 22.29
N GLU A 147 -13.99 -5.47 22.49
CA GLU A 147 -15.30 -5.74 23.11
C GLU A 147 -16.17 -6.64 22.22
N THR A 148 -16.29 -6.34 20.93
CA THR A 148 -17.05 -7.16 19.98
C THR A 148 -16.48 -8.57 19.90
N TRP A 149 -15.16 -8.73 19.77
CA TRP A 149 -14.56 -10.07 19.66
C TRP A 149 -14.77 -10.89 20.93
N ALA A 150 -14.55 -10.30 22.11
CA ALA A 150 -14.72 -11.00 23.38
C ALA A 150 -16.17 -11.44 23.60
N LEU A 151 -17.15 -10.57 23.29
CA LEU A 151 -18.58 -10.85 23.49
C LEU A 151 -19.16 -11.77 22.40
N GLU A 152 -18.91 -11.49 21.13
CA GLU A 152 -19.53 -12.24 20.02
C GLU A 152 -18.78 -13.54 19.69
N SER A 153 -17.45 -13.54 19.79
CA SER A 153 -16.64 -14.64 19.27
C SER A 153 -16.10 -15.58 20.34
N ALA A 154 -15.80 -15.08 21.54
CA ALA A 154 -15.27 -15.90 22.64
C ALA A 154 -16.38 -16.36 23.61
N ALA A 155 -17.21 -15.44 24.11
CA ALA A 155 -18.19 -15.71 25.16
C ALA A 155 -19.17 -16.89 24.86
N PRO A 156 -19.71 -17.10 23.65
CA PRO A 156 -20.73 -18.13 23.43
C PRO A 156 -20.27 -19.55 23.77
N ASP A 157 -19.02 -19.87 23.45
CA ASP A 157 -18.43 -21.18 23.75
C ASP A 157 -17.99 -21.27 25.22
N MET A 158 -17.41 -20.20 25.75
CA MET A 158 -16.99 -20.15 27.15
C MET A 158 -18.18 -20.29 28.12
N ILE A 159 -19.35 -19.74 27.78
CA ILE A 159 -20.59 -19.93 28.55
C ILE A 159 -20.95 -21.42 28.59
N LYS A 160 -20.93 -22.11 27.44
CA LYS A 160 -21.29 -23.53 27.35
C LYS A 160 -20.32 -24.44 28.12
N ARG A 161 -19.06 -24.03 28.22
CA ARG A 161 -18.01 -24.76 28.94
C ARG A 161 -18.06 -24.52 30.45
N LYS A 162 -18.29 -23.27 30.86
CA LYS A 162 -18.27 -22.87 32.28
C LYS A 162 -19.51 -23.36 33.04
N TYR A 163 -20.68 -23.31 32.42
CA TYR A 163 -21.94 -23.64 33.07
C TYR A 163 -22.38 -25.06 32.70
N GLU A 164 -22.52 -25.94 33.68
CA GLU A 164 -22.81 -27.37 33.43
C GLU A 164 -24.27 -27.63 33.05
N ASP A 165 -25.20 -26.86 33.61
CA ASP A 165 -26.63 -27.06 33.38
C ASP A 165 -27.17 -26.24 32.20
N LYS A 166 -28.09 -26.84 31.44
CA LYS A 166 -28.63 -26.23 30.21
C LYS A 166 -29.50 -25.00 30.46
N GLU A 167 -30.05 -24.85 31.67
CA GLU A 167 -30.94 -23.73 32.00
C GLU A 167 -30.11 -22.46 32.18
N THR A 168 -29.05 -22.53 32.98
CA THR A 168 -28.07 -21.44 33.16
C THR A 168 -27.39 -21.08 31.84
N GLN A 169 -26.98 -22.07 31.03
CA GLN A 169 -26.43 -21.80 29.70
C GLN A 169 -27.41 -20.99 28.84
N SER A 170 -28.69 -21.38 28.81
CA SER A 170 -29.73 -20.71 28.03
C SER A 170 -29.98 -19.29 28.53
N GLU A 171 -30.01 -19.08 29.85
CA GLU A 171 -30.13 -17.76 30.47
C GLU A 171 -28.94 -16.86 30.09
N LYS A 172 -27.71 -17.36 30.23
CA LYS A 172 -26.49 -16.62 29.90
C LYS A 172 -26.39 -16.29 28.41
N LEU A 173 -26.77 -17.20 27.52
CA LEU A 173 -26.81 -16.93 26.09
C LEU A 173 -27.87 -15.88 25.71
N LYS A 174 -29.03 -15.87 26.38
CA LYS A 174 -30.04 -14.80 26.20
C LYS A 174 -29.54 -13.46 26.72
N GLN A 175 -28.88 -13.45 27.87
CA GLN A 175 -28.26 -12.26 28.44
C GLN A 175 -27.19 -11.70 27.48
N MET A 176 -26.32 -12.57 26.97
CA MET A 176 -25.30 -12.23 25.98
C MET A 176 -25.92 -11.65 24.70
N ALA A 177 -26.99 -12.26 24.17
CA ALA A 177 -27.70 -11.74 23.01
C ALA A 177 -28.26 -10.33 23.26
N ALA A 178 -28.85 -10.09 24.44
CA ALA A 178 -29.34 -8.77 24.82
C ALA A 178 -28.21 -7.71 24.92
N PHE A 179 -27.04 -8.10 25.46
CA PHE A 179 -25.86 -7.23 25.43
C PHE A 179 -25.41 -6.94 24.00
N ASN A 180 -25.43 -7.95 23.13
CA ASN A 180 -25.04 -7.79 21.74
C ASN A 180 -25.96 -6.85 20.95
N ASP A 181 -27.27 -6.94 21.18
CA ASP A 181 -28.27 -6.07 20.55
C ASP A 181 -28.07 -4.59 20.91
N GLN A 182 -27.40 -4.31 22.04
CA GLN A 182 -27.10 -2.98 22.56
C GLN A 182 -25.59 -2.66 22.52
N LEU A 183 -24.80 -3.39 21.74
CA LEU A 183 -23.34 -3.28 21.78
C LEU A 183 -22.82 -1.84 21.52
N ASP A 184 -23.50 -1.09 20.64
CA ASP A 184 -23.15 0.31 20.36
C ASP A 184 -23.28 1.20 21.61
N GLU A 185 -24.29 0.95 22.46
CA GLU A 185 -24.46 1.67 23.73
C GLU A 185 -23.38 1.23 24.75
N TRP A 186 -23.01 -0.06 24.73
CA TRP A 186 -22.01 -0.61 25.63
C TRP A 186 -20.60 -0.07 25.41
N PHE A 187 -20.25 0.37 24.19
CA PHE A 187 -18.96 1.03 23.95
C PHE A 187 -18.80 2.32 24.79
N HIS A 188 -19.89 2.99 25.15
CA HIS A 188 -19.83 4.20 26.00
C HIS A 188 -19.64 3.88 27.49
N TYR A 189 -19.70 2.61 27.89
CA TYR A 189 -19.54 2.22 29.28
C TYR A 189 -18.11 2.47 29.77
N LYS A 190 -17.99 3.15 30.91
CA LYS A 190 -16.72 3.40 31.59
C LYS A 190 -16.89 3.23 33.10
N PRO A 191 -15.86 2.70 33.81
CA PRO A 191 -14.57 2.26 33.28
C PRO A 191 -14.63 0.88 32.59
N ALA A 192 -13.93 0.68 31.46
CA ALA A 192 -13.98 -0.54 30.66
C ALA A 192 -13.45 -1.78 31.40
N ASN A 193 -12.57 -1.60 32.41
CA ASN A 193 -12.16 -2.72 33.28
C ASN A 193 -13.29 -3.23 34.21
N GLN A 194 -14.45 -2.57 34.23
CA GLN A 194 -15.69 -3.00 34.89
C GLN A 194 -16.79 -3.39 33.91
N TRP A 195 -16.48 -3.57 32.61
CA TRP A 195 -17.48 -3.78 31.55
C TRP A 195 -18.51 -4.88 31.90
N PRO A 196 -19.79 -4.52 32.14
CA PRO A 196 -20.80 -5.46 32.64
C PRO A 196 -21.07 -6.65 31.74
N PRO A 197 -21.08 -6.53 30.39
CA PRO A 197 -21.35 -7.67 29.52
C PRO A 197 -20.53 -8.91 29.86
N LEU A 198 -19.21 -8.80 30.02
CA LEU A 198 -18.38 -9.96 30.36
C LEU A 198 -18.39 -10.28 31.87
N LYS A 199 -18.46 -9.29 32.76
CA LYS A 199 -18.50 -9.53 34.21
C LYS A 199 -19.76 -10.26 34.66
N GLU A 200 -20.91 -9.86 34.14
CA GLU A 200 -22.19 -10.47 34.46
C GLU A 200 -22.35 -11.84 33.81
N LEU A 201 -21.84 -12.02 32.59
CA LEU A 201 -21.74 -13.35 31.98
C LEU A 201 -20.72 -14.25 32.70
N GLY A 202 -19.77 -13.65 33.43
CA GLY A 202 -18.74 -14.35 34.19
C GLY A 202 -17.83 -15.18 33.28
N VAL A 203 -17.48 -14.71 32.09
CA VAL A 203 -16.62 -15.41 31.13
C VAL A 203 -15.61 -14.44 30.50
N ALA A 204 -14.65 -14.98 29.74
CA ALA A 204 -13.62 -14.20 29.04
C ALA A 204 -12.75 -13.32 29.96
N ASP A 205 -12.32 -13.87 31.11
CA ASP A 205 -11.47 -13.16 32.08
C ASP A 205 -10.18 -12.60 31.45
N PHE A 206 -9.67 -13.24 30.39
CA PHE A 206 -8.54 -12.74 29.60
C PHE A 206 -8.74 -11.30 29.12
N PHE A 207 -9.98 -10.86 28.86
CA PHE A 207 -10.28 -9.50 28.43
C PHE A 207 -9.82 -8.50 29.49
N PHE A 208 -10.14 -8.77 30.76
CA PHE A 208 -9.75 -7.91 31.88
C PHE A 208 -8.26 -8.02 32.21
N ASP A 209 -7.64 -9.18 32.01
CA ASP A 209 -6.20 -9.34 32.15
C ASP A 209 -5.45 -8.38 31.21
N PHE A 210 -5.89 -8.24 29.95
CA PHE A 210 -5.27 -7.34 28.99
C PHE A 210 -5.52 -5.85 29.29
N LEU A 211 -6.52 -5.54 30.12
CA LEU A 211 -6.80 -4.17 30.58
C LEU A 211 -6.14 -3.83 31.92
N ALA A 212 -5.41 -4.77 32.52
CA ALA A 212 -4.70 -4.53 33.76
C ALA A 212 -3.51 -3.56 33.54
N PRO A 213 -3.10 -2.78 34.57
CA PRO A 213 -1.95 -1.88 34.46
C PRO A 213 -0.64 -2.58 34.12
N GLU A 214 -0.50 -3.83 34.53
CA GLU A 214 0.64 -4.69 34.22
C GLU A 214 0.13 -6.02 33.68
N VAL A 215 0.66 -6.42 32.53
CA VAL A 215 0.41 -7.72 31.90
C VAL A 215 1.68 -8.55 31.98
N ASP A 216 1.53 -9.86 32.21
CA ASP A 216 2.64 -10.81 32.32
C ASP A 216 3.45 -10.88 31.01
N GLU A 217 4.70 -10.38 31.04
CA GLU A 217 5.58 -10.35 29.87
C GLU A 217 5.87 -11.76 29.31
N GLU A 218 5.89 -12.82 30.14
CA GLU A 218 6.09 -14.18 29.65
C GLU A 218 4.90 -14.65 28.79
N LYS A 219 3.69 -14.16 29.10
CA LYS A 219 2.52 -14.39 28.26
C LYS A 219 2.62 -13.56 26.99
N LEU A 220 2.93 -12.27 27.09
CA LEU A 220 3.05 -11.38 25.94
C LEU A 220 4.07 -11.88 24.92
N GLU A 221 5.22 -12.37 25.38
CA GLU A 221 6.23 -12.97 24.52
C GLU A 221 5.63 -14.11 23.70
N LYS A 222 4.81 -14.98 24.28
CA LYS A 222 4.18 -16.12 23.56
C LYS A 222 3.11 -15.68 22.55
N MET A 223 2.55 -14.48 22.72
CA MET A 223 1.44 -13.95 21.92
C MET A 223 1.88 -12.99 20.80
N ARG A 224 3.18 -12.88 20.57
CA ARG A 224 3.75 -12.04 19.51
C ARG A 224 4.79 -12.79 18.67
N ILE A 225 4.90 -12.36 17.42
CA ILE A 225 5.97 -12.74 16.49
C ILE A 225 6.82 -11.54 16.05
N ALA A 226 6.48 -10.32 16.49
CA ALA A 226 7.12 -9.08 16.05
C ALA A 226 8.66 -9.08 16.26
N ASP A 227 9.13 -9.87 17.24
CA ASP A 227 10.54 -10.09 17.58
C ASP A 227 11.08 -11.47 17.15
N LYS A 228 10.33 -12.22 16.32
CA LYS A 228 10.62 -13.63 15.94
C LYS A 228 10.55 -13.92 14.45
N TYR A 229 10.48 -12.90 13.59
CA TYR A 229 10.45 -13.09 12.13
C TYR A 229 11.64 -13.89 11.59
N ASP A 230 12.80 -13.81 12.25
CA ASP A 230 13.99 -14.59 11.90
C ASP A 230 13.81 -16.09 12.14
N GLN A 231 12.86 -16.52 12.97
CA GLN A 231 12.58 -17.93 13.26
C GLN A 231 11.72 -18.58 12.18
N ILE A 232 10.94 -17.79 11.44
CA ILE A 232 10.06 -18.27 10.36
C ILE A 232 10.90 -18.52 9.11
N LYS A 233 11.02 -19.80 8.73
CA LYS A 233 11.84 -20.28 7.60
C LYS A 233 11.05 -20.86 6.42
N VAL A 234 9.73 -20.71 6.44
CA VAL A 234 8.84 -21.25 5.42
C VAL A 234 8.34 -20.15 4.48
N PRO A 235 8.11 -20.47 3.19
CA PRO A 235 7.42 -19.58 2.27
C PRO A 235 6.05 -19.16 2.80
N ALA A 236 5.67 -17.89 2.63
CA ALA A 236 4.34 -17.41 2.99
C ALA A 236 3.67 -16.63 1.85
N TYR A 237 2.37 -16.85 1.67
CA TYR A 237 1.50 -16.02 0.83
C TYR A 237 0.59 -15.18 1.73
N HIS A 238 0.88 -13.90 1.85
CA HIS A 238 0.12 -12.94 2.64
C HIS A 238 -1.06 -12.41 1.84
N ILE A 239 -2.26 -12.40 2.44
CA ILE A 239 -3.48 -11.88 1.82
C ILE A 239 -4.02 -10.73 2.68
N ALA A 240 -4.14 -9.53 2.14
CA ALA A 240 -4.55 -8.34 2.86
C ALA A 240 -5.69 -7.59 2.15
N GLY A 241 -6.33 -6.66 2.85
CA GLY A 241 -7.36 -5.78 2.29
C GLY A 241 -7.12 -4.32 2.70
N TRP A 242 -7.34 -3.37 1.79
CA TRP A 242 -7.12 -1.94 2.09
C TRP A 242 -7.98 -1.39 3.23
N TYR A 243 -9.14 -2.01 3.47
CA TYR A 243 -10.06 -1.67 4.55
C TYR A 243 -10.09 -2.76 5.64
N ASP A 244 -9.11 -3.65 5.67
CA ASP A 244 -8.97 -4.67 6.70
C ASP A 244 -8.49 -4.04 8.01
N SER A 245 -9.15 -4.40 9.12
CA SER A 245 -8.82 -3.89 10.46
C SER A 245 -7.50 -4.44 11.02
N LEU A 246 -6.78 -5.28 10.29
CA LEU A 246 -5.45 -5.81 10.62
C LEU A 246 -4.42 -5.53 9.51
N LEU A 247 -4.73 -4.63 8.57
CA LEU A 247 -3.88 -4.33 7.41
C LEU A 247 -2.43 -4.03 7.80
N GLN A 248 -2.22 -3.15 8.79
CA GLN A 248 -0.88 -2.74 9.22
C GLN A 248 -0.04 -3.95 9.67
N SER A 249 -0.55 -4.75 10.61
CA SER A 249 0.10 -5.96 11.08
C SER A 249 0.38 -6.96 9.96
N ASN A 250 -0.57 -7.13 9.03
CA ASN A 250 -0.40 -8.04 7.90
C ASN A 250 0.70 -7.58 6.94
N LEU A 251 0.83 -6.26 6.71
CA LEU A 251 1.90 -5.71 5.88
C LEU A 251 3.26 -5.78 6.59
N ASP A 252 3.30 -5.56 7.89
CA ASP A 252 4.52 -5.69 8.70
C ASP A 252 5.03 -7.13 8.68
N ASN A 253 4.12 -8.11 8.76
CA ASN A 253 4.45 -9.53 8.59
C ASN A 253 5.14 -9.81 7.25
N TYR A 254 4.58 -9.33 6.14
CA TYR A 254 5.20 -9.49 4.82
C TYR A 254 6.57 -8.79 4.76
N TYR A 255 6.63 -7.53 5.17
CA TYR A 255 7.82 -6.70 5.08
C TYR A 255 9.00 -7.26 5.90
N GLU A 256 8.77 -7.61 7.16
CA GLU A 256 9.82 -8.14 8.03
C GLU A 256 10.28 -9.54 7.59
N LEU A 257 9.39 -10.38 7.05
CA LEU A 257 9.79 -11.69 6.49
C LEU A 257 10.59 -11.56 5.18
N VAL A 258 10.24 -10.60 4.30
CA VAL A 258 11.04 -10.28 3.10
C VAL A 258 12.44 -9.82 3.52
N LYS A 259 12.51 -8.95 4.52
CA LYS A 259 13.77 -8.42 5.07
C LYS A 259 14.62 -9.48 5.76
N ALA A 260 13.99 -10.44 6.45
CA ALA A 260 14.66 -11.58 7.05
C ALA A 260 15.30 -12.52 6.00
N LYS A 261 14.82 -12.50 4.74
CA LYS A 261 15.37 -13.27 3.60
C LYS A 261 15.49 -14.78 3.85
N ASN A 262 14.60 -15.33 4.67
CA ASN A 262 14.62 -16.73 5.05
C ASN A 262 13.98 -17.64 3.99
N ALA A 263 12.89 -17.19 3.38
CA ALA A 263 12.11 -17.92 2.40
C ALA A 263 11.30 -16.96 1.50
N PRO A 264 10.86 -17.39 0.30
CA PRO A 264 10.06 -16.54 -0.58
C PRO A 264 8.74 -16.09 0.04
N GLN A 265 8.44 -14.80 -0.09
CA GLN A 265 7.21 -14.19 0.38
C GLN A 265 6.40 -13.69 -0.82
N LYS A 266 5.08 -13.87 -0.77
CA LYS A 266 4.13 -13.25 -1.70
C LYS A 266 3.10 -12.42 -0.94
N LEU A 267 2.56 -11.39 -1.60
CA LEU A 267 1.52 -10.53 -1.06
C LEU A 267 0.45 -10.27 -2.11
N ILE A 268 -0.81 -10.40 -1.72
CA ILE A 268 -1.94 -9.87 -2.49
C ILE A 268 -2.75 -8.91 -1.62
N ILE A 269 -3.10 -7.73 -2.15
CA ILE A 269 -3.89 -6.73 -1.45
C ILE A 269 -5.06 -6.30 -2.31
N GLY A 270 -6.28 -6.66 -1.93
CA GLY A 270 -7.51 -6.23 -2.61
C GLY A 270 -8.21 -5.07 -1.91
N PRO A 271 -9.29 -4.52 -2.51
CA PRO A 271 -10.12 -3.48 -1.90
C PRO A 271 -11.12 -4.09 -0.90
N TRP A 272 -10.61 -4.93 -0.01
CA TRP A 272 -11.37 -5.82 0.87
C TRP A 272 -11.40 -5.30 2.31
N GLY A 273 -12.42 -5.74 3.05
CA GLY A 273 -12.55 -5.55 4.49
C GLY A 273 -12.26 -6.84 5.25
N HIS A 274 -12.26 -6.78 6.59
CA HIS A 274 -11.95 -7.95 7.43
C HIS A 274 -12.91 -9.13 7.17
N GLY A 275 -12.40 -10.20 6.55
CA GLY A 275 -13.19 -11.38 6.16
C GLY A 275 -14.21 -11.14 5.02
N ILE A 276 -14.15 -9.97 4.36
CA ILE A 276 -15.07 -9.58 3.28
C ILE A 276 -14.25 -9.34 2.01
N PHE A 277 -14.29 -10.30 1.09
CA PHE A 277 -13.47 -10.30 -0.14
C PHE A 277 -14.27 -9.95 -1.41
N HIS A 278 -15.46 -9.37 -1.26
CA HIS A 278 -16.36 -9.08 -2.37
C HIS A 278 -15.94 -7.85 -3.18
N ALA A 279 -16.43 -7.77 -4.42
CA ALA A 279 -16.26 -6.60 -5.30
C ALA A 279 -16.90 -5.32 -4.75
N LYS A 280 -17.92 -5.45 -3.90
CA LYS A 280 -18.59 -4.31 -3.25
C LYS A 280 -18.21 -4.30 -1.76
N LEU A 281 -17.74 -3.15 -1.30
CA LEU A 281 -17.46 -2.88 0.11
C LEU A 281 -17.92 -1.47 0.46
N GLY A 282 -18.54 -1.30 1.63
CA GLY A 282 -19.23 -0.07 1.98
C GLY A 282 -20.22 0.34 0.87
N GLU A 283 -20.05 1.55 0.38
CA GLU A 283 -20.89 2.13 -0.66
C GLU A 283 -20.28 2.02 -2.08
N ARG A 284 -19.08 1.46 -2.20
CA ARG A 284 -18.35 1.36 -3.48
C ARG A 284 -18.39 -0.04 -4.07
N ASN A 285 -18.47 -0.09 -5.39
CA ASN A 285 -18.23 -1.29 -6.18
C ASN A 285 -16.93 -1.11 -6.97
N PHE A 286 -15.95 -1.98 -6.72
CA PHE A 286 -14.63 -1.98 -7.33
C PHE A 286 -14.56 -2.83 -8.61
N GLY A 287 -15.68 -3.41 -9.04
CA GLY A 287 -15.77 -4.26 -10.23
C GLY A 287 -15.61 -5.74 -9.92
N VAL A 288 -16.22 -6.60 -10.74
CA VAL A 288 -16.29 -8.06 -10.48
C VAL A 288 -14.91 -8.69 -10.35
N HIS A 289 -13.91 -8.14 -11.03
CA HIS A 289 -12.51 -8.59 -10.99
C HIS A 289 -11.81 -8.33 -9.65
N ALA A 290 -12.42 -7.55 -8.76
CA ALA A 290 -11.96 -7.33 -7.39
C ALA A 290 -12.54 -8.37 -6.39
N SER A 291 -13.49 -9.22 -6.80
CA SER A 291 -14.06 -10.25 -5.93
C SER A 291 -13.12 -11.44 -5.78
N GLU A 292 -13.19 -12.10 -4.62
CA GLU A 292 -12.56 -13.40 -4.35
C GLU A 292 -12.86 -14.48 -5.39
N ASN A 293 -13.99 -14.37 -6.10
CA ASN A 293 -14.40 -15.36 -7.09
C ASN A 293 -13.82 -15.10 -8.48
N TRP A 294 -13.22 -13.93 -8.71
CA TRP A 294 -12.73 -13.55 -10.02
C TRP A 294 -11.56 -12.55 -9.97
N ILE A 295 -10.61 -12.78 -9.07
CA ILE A 295 -9.41 -11.97 -8.88
C ILE A 295 -8.67 -11.80 -10.22
N ASP A 296 -8.48 -10.54 -10.61
CA ASP A 296 -7.73 -10.13 -11.81
C ASP A 296 -8.26 -10.76 -13.12
N LEU A 297 -9.54 -11.14 -13.15
CA LEU A 297 -10.14 -11.90 -14.25
C LEU A 297 -9.52 -13.29 -14.52
N GLU A 298 -8.54 -13.71 -13.72
CA GLU A 298 -7.70 -14.88 -13.99
C GLU A 298 -7.90 -16.01 -12.99
N ASP A 299 -8.34 -15.70 -11.76
CA ASP A 299 -8.34 -16.66 -10.66
C ASP A 299 -9.45 -16.43 -9.63
N ASP A 300 -9.55 -17.34 -8.68
CA ASP A 300 -10.32 -17.18 -7.45
C ASP A 300 -9.46 -17.49 -6.23
N LEU A 301 -9.92 -17.11 -5.04
CA LEU A 301 -9.17 -17.24 -3.80
C LEU A 301 -8.80 -18.71 -3.47
N THR A 302 -9.65 -19.68 -3.81
CA THR A 302 -9.33 -21.10 -3.62
C THR A 302 -8.30 -21.58 -4.64
N GLY A 303 -8.44 -21.16 -5.90
CA GLY A 303 -7.47 -21.42 -6.97
C GLY A 303 -6.07 -20.90 -6.63
N LEU A 304 -5.99 -19.68 -6.08
CA LEU A 304 -4.75 -19.07 -5.61
C LEU A 304 -4.05 -19.93 -4.55
N HIS A 305 -4.77 -20.39 -3.54
CA HIS A 305 -4.21 -21.25 -2.49
C HIS A 305 -3.77 -22.61 -3.04
N ILE A 306 -4.57 -23.22 -3.92
CA ILE A 306 -4.20 -24.49 -4.57
C ILE A 306 -2.90 -24.32 -5.36
N ARG A 307 -2.76 -23.25 -6.16
CA ARG A 307 -1.51 -22.96 -6.87
C ARG A 307 -0.36 -22.79 -5.89
N TRP A 308 -0.52 -21.98 -4.86
CA TRP A 308 0.54 -21.75 -3.87
C TRP A 308 1.04 -23.06 -3.25
N PHE A 309 0.13 -23.91 -2.76
CA PHE A 309 0.51 -25.17 -2.13
C PHE A 309 0.99 -26.22 -3.14
N ASP A 310 0.49 -26.23 -4.38
CA ASP A 310 0.98 -27.14 -5.41
C ASP A 310 2.45 -26.90 -5.71
N ARG A 311 2.92 -25.63 -5.68
CA ARG A 311 4.33 -25.29 -5.83
C ARG A 311 5.18 -25.90 -4.72
N TRP A 312 4.79 -25.68 -3.46
CA TRP A 312 5.62 -26.02 -2.30
C TRP A 312 5.49 -27.48 -1.84
N LEU A 313 4.26 -27.98 -1.77
CA LEU A 313 4.00 -29.31 -1.23
C LEU A 313 4.12 -30.37 -2.33
N LYS A 314 3.70 -30.08 -3.57
CA LYS A 314 3.75 -31.05 -4.69
C LYS A 314 4.92 -30.85 -5.66
N GLY A 315 5.64 -29.72 -5.59
CA GLY A 315 6.74 -29.42 -6.51
C GLY A 315 6.28 -29.12 -7.94
N VAL A 316 5.02 -28.69 -8.12
CA VAL A 316 4.48 -28.34 -9.43
C VAL A 316 5.14 -27.05 -9.90
N LYS A 317 5.76 -27.10 -11.09
CA LYS A 317 6.35 -25.90 -11.72
C LYS A 317 5.23 -24.95 -12.13
N GLN A 318 5.40 -23.67 -11.80
CA GLN A 318 4.46 -22.61 -12.16
C GLN A 318 5.20 -21.47 -12.85
N LYS A 319 4.44 -20.62 -13.55
CA LYS A 319 4.95 -19.36 -14.09
C LYS A 319 5.46 -18.51 -12.93
N GLU A 320 6.60 -17.84 -13.11
CA GLU A 320 7.02 -16.84 -12.14
C GLU A 320 6.10 -15.62 -12.24
N GLU A 321 5.61 -15.19 -11.08
CA GLU A 321 4.71 -14.05 -10.91
C GLU A 321 5.42 -13.03 -10.04
N ALA A 322 4.99 -11.77 -10.11
CA ALA A 322 5.49 -10.75 -9.20
C ALA A 322 5.24 -11.16 -7.74
N PRO A 323 6.13 -10.78 -6.81
CA PRO A 323 5.95 -11.09 -5.39
C PRO A 323 4.78 -10.34 -4.78
N ILE A 324 4.34 -9.23 -5.38
CA ILE A 324 3.24 -8.40 -4.87
C ILE A 324 2.23 -8.20 -5.99
N LYS A 325 0.95 -8.38 -5.68
CA LYS A 325 -0.17 -8.00 -6.53
C LYS A 325 -1.11 -7.11 -5.71
N LEU A 326 -1.27 -5.86 -6.10
CA LEU A 326 -2.10 -4.91 -5.37
C LEU A 326 -3.23 -4.39 -6.25
N PHE A 327 -4.35 -4.04 -5.63
CA PHE A 327 -5.47 -3.40 -6.31
C PHE A 327 -5.37 -1.89 -6.15
N VAL A 328 -5.21 -1.16 -7.25
CA VAL A 328 -5.22 0.31 -7.26
C VAL A 328 -6.67 0.78 -7.31
N MET A 329 -7.18 1.29 -6.18
CA MET A 329 -8.52 1.88 -6.10
C MET A 329 -8.60 3.18 -6.91
N GLY A 330 -9.81 3.66 -7.17
CA GLY A 330 -10.02 4.80 -8.07
C GLY A 330 -9.98 4.35 -9.53
N LYS A 331 -8.80 3.91 -9.99
CA LYS A 331 -8.60 3.24 -11.28
C LYS A 331 -9.31 1.88 -11.37
N ASN A 332 -9.37 1.19 -10.23
CA ASN A 332 -9.94 -0.14 -10.07
C ASN A 332 -9.25 -1.21 -10.93
N GLU A 333 -7.93 -1.31 -10.83
CA GLU A 333 -7.12 -2.28 -11.58
C GLU A 333 -6.17 -3.05 -10.64
N TRP A 334 -5.93 -4.33 -10.94
CA TRP A 334 -4.84 -5.07 -10.31
C TRP A 334 -3.51 -4.71 -10.98
N ARG A 335 -2.46 -4.59 -10.17
CA ARG A 335 -1.11 -4.29 -10.64
C ARG A 335 -0.07 -5.13 -9.92
N ASP A 336 0.87 -5.64 -10.69
CA ASP A 336 2.02 -6.41 -10.21
C ASP A 336 3.15 -5.46 -9.76
N GLU A 337 3.77 -5.79 -8.63
CA GLU A 337 4.84 -5.01 -8.01
C GLU A 337 5.94 -5.92 -7.44
N TYR A 338 7.15 -5.37 -7.32
CA TYR A 338 8.35 -6.16 -6.93
C TYR A 338 8.93 -5.78 -5.57
N GLU A 339 8.42 -4.73 -4.94
CA GLU A 339 8.91 -4.19 -3.67
C GLU A 339 7.82 -3.43 -2.93
N TRP A 340 7.92 -3.37 -1.60
CA TRP A 340 7.03 -2.60 -0.74
C TRP A 340 7.81 -2.00 0.44
N PRO A 341 7.68 -0.69 0.72
CA PRO A 341 7.02 0.32 -0.11
C PRO A 341 7.64 0.42 -1.53
N LEU A 342 6.91 0.98 -2.48
CA LEU A 342 7.39 1.10 -3.86
C LEU A 342 8.59 2.05 -3.91
N ALA A 343 9.76 1.63 -4.42
CA ALA A 343 10.96 2.47 -4.33
C ALA A 343 10.89 3.71 -5.24
N ARG A 344 10.05 3.65 -6.28
CA ARG A 344 9.75 4.77 -7.17
C ARG A 344 8.76 5.79 -6.59
N THR A 345 8.33 5.62 -5.34
CA THR A 345 7.43 6.56 -4.66
C THR A 345 8.13 7.89 -4.36
N SER A 346 7.53 9.00 -4.80
CA SER A 346 7.92 10.35 -4.38
C SER A 346 7.03 10.83 -3.23
N TYR A 347 7.64 11.21 -2.11
CA TYR A 347 6.89 11.68 -0.94
C TYR A 347 6.63 13.18 -1.03
N LEU A 348 5.44 13.55 -1.48
CA LEU A 348 5.05 14.95 -1.65
C LEU A 348 4.23 15.46 -0.45
N PRO A 349 4.61 16.60 0.15
CA PRO A 349 3.82 17.24 1.19
C PRO A 349 2.66 18.07 0.60
N PHE A 350 1.47 17.89 1.13
CA PHE A 350 0.35 18.82 1.01
C PHE A 350 0.16 19.52 2.35
N TYR A 351 0.40 20.82 2.37
CA TYR A 351 0.28 21.69 3.53
C TYR A 351 -1.15 22.17 3.73
N PHE A 352 -1.48 22.37 5.01
CA PHE A 352 -2.78 22.84 5.44
C PHE A 352 -2.80 24.38 5.40
N HIS A 353 -3.94 24.95 5.02
CA HIS A 353 -4.16 26.40 5.03
C HIS A 353 -5.61 26.69 5.42
N SER A 354 -5.83 27.78 6.15
CA SER A 354 -7.17 28.30 6.46
C SER A 354 -7.05 29.75 6.94
N ASN A 355 -8.18 30.44 7.15
CA ASN A 355 -8.22 31.66 7.96
C ASN A 355 -8.81 31.40 9.35
N GLY A 356 -8.56 30.22 9.91
CA GLY A 356 -9.00 29.80 11.24
C GLY A 356 -10.45 29.32 11.29
N GLN A 357 -11.00 28.90 10.13
CA GLN A 357 -12.37 28.46 9.97
C GLN A 357 -12.44 27.15 9.16
N ALA A 358 -11.50 26.22 9.36
CA ALA A 358 -11.55 24.91 8.71
C ALA A 358 -12.61 23.95 9.29
N ASN A 359 -13.35 24.33 10.33
CA ASN A 359 -14.42 23.54 10.92
C ASN A 359 -15.51 23.25 9.87
N THR A 360 -15.95 21.99 9.81
CA THR A 360 -16.94 21.44 8.87
C THR A 360 -16.52 21.47 7.40
N SER A 361 -17.24 20.73 6.55
CA SER A 361 -17.09 20.77 5.08
C SER A 361 -17.39 22.15 4.45
N SER A 362 -18.07 23.03 5.18
CA SER A 362 -18.38 24.40 4.74
C SER A 362 -17.30 25.41 5.14
N GLY A 363 -16.28 24.97 5.88
CA GLY A 363 -15.14 25.78 6.29
C GLY A 363 -14.22 26.21 5.14
N ASP A 364 -13.17 26.96 5.48
CA ASP A 364 -12.22 27.52 4.53
C ASP A 364 -10.88 26.78 4.43
N GLY A 365 -10.82 25.57 5.00
CA GLY A 365 -9.64 24.70 4.99
C GLY A 365 -9.25 24.23 3.59
N LYS A 366 -7.98 24.41 3.24
CA LYS A 366 -7.40 24.07 1.94
C LYS A 366 -6.16 23.20 2.09
N LEU A 367 -5.97 22.30 1.13
CA LEU A 367 -4.73 21.56 0.91
C LEU A 367 -3.99 22.11 -0.30
N HIS A 368 -2.69 22.39 -0.15
CA HIS A 368 -1.84 22.82 -1.26
C HIS A 368 -0.41 22.31 -1.09
N THR A 369 0.31 22.08 -2.18
CA THR A 369 1.74 21.74 -2.17
C THR A 369 2.67 22.88 -1.75
N SER A 370 2.14 24.10 -1.62
CA SER A 370 2.91 25.29 -1.30
C SER A 370 2.97 25.45 0.21
N LYS A 371 4.16 25.68 0.75
CA LYS A 371 4.30 25.92 2.19
C LYS A 371 3.57 27.21 2.61
N PRO A 372 2.93 27.26 3.80
CA PRO A 372 2.41 28.50 4.37
C PRO A 372 3.48 29.57 4.49
N VAL A 373 3.11 30.83 4.21
CA VAL A 373 3.97 32.01 4.32
C VAL A 373 3.36 32.99 5.31
N GLY A 374 4.17 33.50 6.24
CA GLY A 374 3.71 34.40 7.28
C GLY A 374 2.82 33.72 8.33
N GLN A 375 2.04 34.54 9.03
CA GLN A 375 1.11 34.07 10.05
C GLN A 375 -0.23 33.68 9.43
N GLN A 376 -0.75 32.55 9.87
CA GLN A 376 -2.14 32.13 9.64
C GLN A 376 -2.75 31.83 11.03
N PRO A 377 -3.99 32.26 11.29
CA PRO A 377 -4.66 31.88 12.54
C PRO A 377 -4.83 30.36 12.60
N ALA A 378 -4.68 29.78 13.78
CA ALA A 378 -4.95 28.37 14.00
C ALA A 378 -6.44 28.07 13.86
N ASP A 379 -6.77 26.87 13.40
CA ASP A 379 -8.12 26.31 13.49
C ASP A 379 -8.37 25.80 14.92
N ILE A 380 -9.57 26.05 15.45
CA ILE A 380 -9.91 25.76 16.84
C ILE A 380 -11.21 24.97 16.89
N PHE A 381 -11.24 23.90 17.69
CA PHE A 381 -12.47 23.17 17.96
C PHE A 381 -12.50 22.68 19.41
N THR A 382 -13.71 22.40 19.88
CA THR A 382 -13.95 21.79 21.18
C THR A 382 -14.01 20.27 21.02
N TYR A 383 -13.27 19.54 21.85
CA TYR A 383 -13.39 18.09 21.94
C TYR A 383 -14.06 17.70 23.28
N ASP A 384 -15.24 17.10 23.19
CA ASP A 384 -15.96 16.50 24.31
C ASP A 384 -15.88 14.97 24.24
N PRO A 385 -15.24 14.30 25.23
CA PRO A 385 -15.19 12.84 25.28
C PRO A 385 -16.56 12.15 25.41
N GLU A 386 -17.62 12.87 25.82
CA GLU A 386 -18.99 12.36 25.90
C GLU A 386 -19.77 12.46 24.57
N ASP A 387 -19.27 13.24 23.61
CA ASP A 387 -19.78 13.31 22.22
C ASP A 387 -18.64 13.14 21.22
N PRO A 388 -17.99 11.95 21.16
CA PRO A 388 -16.86 11.73 20.26
C PRO A 388 -17.34 11.61 18.80
N VAL A 389 -16.47 12.00 17.85
CA VAL A 389 -16.69 11.79 16.42
C VAL A 389 -16.84 10.30 16.14
N PRO A 390 -17.96 9.88 15.52
CA PRO A 390 -18.23 8.48 15.30
C PRO A 390 -17.37 7.90 14.18
N THR A 391 -16.95 6.65 14.35
CA THR A 391 -16.31 5.85 13.32
C THR A 391 -17.31 5.54 12.22
N TYR A 392 -17.03 5.99 11.01
CA TYR A 392 -17.93 5.86 9.87
C TYR A 392 -17.19 5.32 8.64
N GLY A 393 -17.22 3.99 8.46
CA GLY A 393 -16.48 3.32 7.39
C GLY A 393 -15.03 3.03 7.77
N GLY A 394 -14.15 2.99 6.78
CA GLY A 394 -12.72 2.75 6.96
C GLY A 394 -12.44 1.32 7.44
N SER A 395 -11.36 1.17 8.19
CA SER A 395 -10.92 -0.13 8.75
C SER A 395 -11.47 -0.39 10.15
N SER A 396 -12.74 -0.04 10.38
CA SER A 396 -13.38 0.04 11.70
C SER A 396 -13.51 -1.28 12.45
N GLY A 397 -13.53 -2.42 11.76
CA GLY A 397 -13.81 -3.73 12.35
C GLY A 397 -15.21 -3.87 12.97
N ALA A 398 -16.08 -2.85 12.83
CA ALA A 398 -17.42 -2.75 13.40
C ALA A 398 -18.49 -2.69 12.29
N LYS A 399 -19.73 -2.27 12.60
CA LYS A 399 -20.91 -2.32 11.69
C LYS A 399 -20.71 -1.68 10.31
N SER A 400 -19.82 -0.71 10.17
CA SER A 400 -19.58 0.07 8.95
C SER A 400 -18.13 -0.06 8.48
N ILE A 401 -17.86 -0.98 7.54
CA ILE A 401 -16.52 -1.25 6.98
C ILE A 401 -16.45 -0.77 5.53
N GLY A 402 -15.32 -0.18 5.16
CA GLY A 402 -15.03 0.22 3.79
C GLY A 402 -15.32 1.70 3.49
N PRO A 403 -15.31 2.08 2.20
CA PRO A 403 -15.55 3.45 1.77
C PRO A 403 -17.02 3.83 1.98
N ILE A 404 -17.24 4.84 2.81
CA ILE A 404 -18.56 5.41 3.11
C ILE A 404 -18.47 6.92 2.96
N ASP A 405 -19.54 7.53 2.46
CA ASP A 405 -19.63 8.98 2.33
C ASP A 405 -19.52 9.70 3.69
N GLN A 406 -18.48 10.52 3.85
CA GLN A 406 -18.14 11.19 5.10
C GLN A 406 -18.91 12.50 5.32
N ARG A 407 -19.69 12.99 4.35
CA ARG A 407 -20.37 14.31 4.46
C ARG A 407 -21.18 14.49 5.75
N VAL A 408 -21.80 13.43 6.27
CA VAL A 408 -22.55 13.46 7.54
C VAL A 408 -21.64 13.75 8.73
N ILE A 409 -20.40 13.24 8.72
CA ILE A 409 -19.39 13.48 9.75
C ILE A 409 -18.80 14.88 9.61
N GLU A 410 -18.59 15.33 8.36
CA GLU A 410 -18.06 16.64 8.03
C GLU A 410 -18.99 17.81 8.40
N GLU A 411 -20.19 17.57 8.92
CA GLU A 411 -21.08 18.61 9.45
C GLU A 411 -20.75 18.99 10.91
N ARG A 412 -19.90 18.20 11.59
CA ARG A 412 -19.55 18.46 12.99
C ARG A 412 -18.49 19.54 13.13
N GLU A 413 -18.67 20.40 14.14
CA GLU A 413 -17.75 21.51 14.45
C GLU A 413 -16.39 21.03 14.99
N ASP A 414 -16.31 19.80 15.51
CA ASP A 414 -15.08 19.16 15.97
C ASP A 414 -14.37 18.33 14.88
N VAL A 415 -14.76 18.53 13.62
CA VAL A 415 -14.11 17.96 12.43
C VAL A 415 -13.61 19.12 11.56
N LEU A 416 -12.29 19.27 11.49
CA LEU A 416 -11.64 20.22 10.58
C LEU A 416 -11.46 19.57 9.21
N VAL A 417 -11.85 20.26 8.14
CA VAL A 417 -11.83 19.75 6.77
C VAL A 417 -10.90 20.59 5.90
N TYR A 418 -9.85 19.97 5.37
CA TYR A 418 -8.92 20.59 4.42
C TYR A 418 -9.05 19.90 3.07
N THR A 419 -9.36 20.66 2.00
CA THR A 419 -9.60 20.09 0.67
C THR A 419 -8.71 20.74 -0.40
N SER A 420 -8.17 19.96 -1.32
CA SER A 420 -7.43 20.49 -2.47
C SER A 420 -8.35 21.18 -3.48
N VAL A 421 -7.76 21.90 -4.43
CA VAL A 421 -8.46 22.20 -5.70
C VAL A 421 -8.79 20.89 -6.44
N PRO A 422 -9.78 20.88 -7.37
CA PRO A 422 -9.97 19.72 -8.24
C PRO A 422 -8.66 19.41 -8.95
N LEU A 423 -8.31 18.14 -9.01
CA LEU A 423 -7.10 17.72 -9.71
C LEU A 423 -7.28 17.92 -11.21
N GLU A 424 -6.27 18.49 -11.85
CA GLU A 424 -6.22 18.67 -13.31
C GLU A 424 -5.65 17.43 -14.02
N GLU A 425 -4.99 16.54 -13.26
CA GLU A 425 -4.37 15.29 -13.70
C GLU A 425 -4.65 14.16 -12.68
N GLU A 426 -4.54 12.91 -13.11
CA GLU A 426 -4.68 11.75 -12.24
C GLU A 426 -3.53 11.69 -11.23
N LEU A 427 -3.85 11.53 -9.95
CA LEU A 427 -2.86 11.45 -8.88
C LEU A 427 -2.95 10.11 -8.15
N GLU A 428 -1.97 9.23 -8.35
CA GLU A 428 -1.90 7.97 -7.64
C GLU A 428 -1.15 8.12 -6.32
N VAL A 429 -1.84 7.79 -5.23
CA VAL A 429 -1.27 7.63 -3.88
C VAL A 429 -1.23 6.15 -3.54
N THR A 430 -0.03 5.57 -3.54
CA THR A 430 0.19 4.17 -3.15
C THR A 430 1.37 4.07 -2.18
N GLY A 431 1.09 3.57 -0.97
CA GLY A 431 2.08 3.33 0.06
C GLY A 431 1.76 3.99 1.41
N PRO A 432 2.76 4.10 2.30
CA PRO A 432 2.61 4.71 3.62
C PRO A 432 2.25 6.19 3.55
N ILE A 433 1.37 6.63 4.44
CA ILE A 433 0.90 8.02 4.55
C ILE A 433 1.15 8.53 5.98
N LYS A 434 1.60 9.77 6.09
CA LYS A 434 1.84 10.42 7.39
C LYS A 434 1.27 11.81 7.43
N VAL A 435 0.70 12.20 8.56
CA VAL A 435 0.28 13.57 8.84
C VAL A 435 1.15 14.11 9.96
N ASN A 436 1.75 15.28 9.75
CA ASN A 436 2.48 16.02 10.78
C ASN A 436 1.64 17.25 11.12
N LEU A 437 1.08 17.29 12.34
CA LEU A 437 0.30 18.40 12.84
C LEU A 437 1.08 19.17 13.88
N TRP A 438 0.96 20.49 13.87
CA TRP A 438 1.35 21.34 14.99
C TRP A 438 0.10 21.65 15.78
N VAL A 439 0.06 21.23 17.03
CA VAL A 439 -1.14 21.26 17.84
C VAL A 439 -0.89 21.81 19.23
N LYS A 440 -1.92 22.36 19.85
CA LYS A 440 -1.95 22.74 21.27
C LYS A 440 -3.30 22.34 21.85
N THR A 441 -3.28 21.86 23.09
CA THR A 441 -4.47 21.57 23.89
C THR A 441 -4.36 22.23 25.27
N ASP A 442 -5.47 22.52 25.93
CA ASP A 442 -5.53 22.92 27.35
C ASP A 442 -5.67 21.72 28.31
N ALA A 443 -5.71 20.50 27.75
CA ALA A 443 -5.66 19.22 28.44
C ALA A 443 -4.23 18.80 28.81
N VAL A 444 -4.08 17.90 29.80
CA VAL A 444 -2.78 17.27 30.10
C VAL A 444 -2.43 16.12 29.14
N ASP A 445 -3.44 15.57 28.47
CA ASP A 445 -3.34 14.58 27.40
C ASP A 445 -4.56 14.73 26.49
N THR A 446 -4.44 14.35 25.22
CA THR A 446 -5.57 14.24 24.30
C THR A 446 -5.12 13.45 23.05
N ASP A 447 -6.02 13.25 22.10
CA ASP A 447 -5.67 12.65 20.81
C ASP A 447 -5.83 13.63 19.65
N PHE A 448 -5.18 13.27 18.55
CA PHE A 448 -5.53 13.78 17.23
C PHE A 448 -5.71 12.62 16.25
N THR A 449 -6.73 12.70 15.42
CA THR A 449 -7.04 11.78 14.34
C THR A 449 -6.84 12.48 13.00
N ALA A 450 -6.50 11.69 11.98
CA ALA A 450 -6.48 12.15 10.61
C ALA A 450 -7.04 11.08 9.67
N LYS A 451 -7.83 11.52 8.68
CA LYS A 451 -8.46 10.64 7.68
C LYS A 451 -8.24 11.19 6.28
N LEU A 452 -7.77 10.35 5.36
CA LEU A 452 -7.60 10.66 3.95
C LEU A 452 -8.86 10.26 3.18
N ILE A 453 -9.35 11.17 2.33
CA ILE A 453 -10.63 11.06 1.64
C ILE A 453 -10.48 11.43 0.17
N ASP A 454 -11.18 10.69 -0.68
CA ASP A 454 -11.38 10.97 -2.10
C ASP A 454 -12.75 11.62 -2.32
N VAL A 455 -12.75 12.90 -2.69
CA VAL A 455 -13.97 13.67 -2.98
C VAL A 455 -14.25 13.65 -4.47
N LEU A 456 -15.38 13.06 -4.85
CA LEU A 456 -15.83 12.98 -6.23
C LEU A 456 -16.32 14.34 -6.75
N PRO A 457 -16.43 14.52 -8.09
CA PRO A 457 -16.93 15.75 -8.67
C PRO A 457 -18.37 16.12 -8.27
N ASP A 458 -19.17 15.15 -7.83
CA ASP A 458 -20.53 15.35 -7.30
C ASP A 458 -20.56 15.75 -5.82
N GLY A 459 -19.40 15.80 -5.17
CA GLY A 459 -19.22 16.14 -3.76
C GLY A 459 -19.32 14.96 -2.79
N THR A 460 -19.59 13.74 -3.27
CA THR A 460 -19.53 12.54 -2.43
C THR A 460 -18.09 12.32 -1.93
N ALA A 461 -17.91 12.06 -0.63
CA ALA A 461 -16.59 12.07 0.01
C ALA A 461 -16.25 10.70 0.62
N TYR A 462 -15.55 9.84 -0.12
CA TYR A 462 -15.25 8.48 0.34
C TYR A 462 -13.94 8.41 1.12
N ASN A 463 -14.01 7.91 2.35
CA ASN A 463 -12.80 7.65 3.13
C ASN A 463 -11.96 6.50 2.54
N LEU A 464 -10.64 6.70 2.58
CA LEU A 464 -9.65 5.74 2.11
C LEU A 464 -8.94 5.05 3.28
N THR A 465 -8.41 5.84 4.21
CA THR A 465 -7.65 5.35 5.37
C THR A 465 -7.59 6.42 6.46
N ASP A 466 -7.29 6.01 7.68
CA ASP A 466 -7.24 6.87 8.85
C ASP A 466 -6.18 6.40 9.86
N GLY A 467 -5.85 7.29 10.79
CA GLY A 467 -4.93 7.05 11.89
C GLY A 467 -5.26 7.91 13.11
N ILE A 468 -4.67 7.56 14.24
CA ILE A 468 -4.80 8.27 15.51
C ILE A 468 -3.45 8.34 16.21
N ALA A 469 -3.21 9.42 16.96
CA ALA A 469 -2.08 9.54 17.87
C ALA A 469 -2.55 10.10 19.21
N ARG A 470 -2.10 9.49 20.31
CA ARG A 470 -2.26 10.01 21.68
C ARG A 470 -1.04 10.86 22.01
N LEU A 471 -1.26 12.15 22.31
CA LEU A 471 -0.19 13.14 22.40
C LEU A 471 0.80 12.85 23.54
N SER A 472 0.32 12.58 24.75
CA SER A 472 1.21 12.32 25.88
C SER A 472 2.12 11.10 25.66
N HIS A 473 1.61 10.07 24.98
CA HIS A 473 2.37 8.87 24.63
C HIS A 473 3.47 9.19 23.61
N GLN A 474 3.18 10.03 22.61
CA GLN A 474 4.17 10.41 21.60
C GLN A 474 5.24 11.37 22.15
N ILE A 475 4.84 12.35 22.97
CA ILE A 475 5.74 13.39 23.50
C ILE A 475 6.49 12.93 24.77
N GLY A 476 5.92 11.98 25.52
CA GLY A 476 6.51 11.45 26.74
C GLY A 476 6.22 12.29 27.99
N GLY A 477 5.03 12.88 28.10
CA GLY A 477 4.64 13.68 29.26
C GLY A 477 3.40 14.54 29.08
N ASP A 478 3.17 15.45 30.03
CA ASP A 478 2.12 16.46 29.99
C ASP A 478 2.32 17.40 28.77
N VAL A 479 1.27 17.56 27.97
CA VAL A 479 1.28 18.38 26.74
C VAL A 479 0.51 19.69 26.90
N LYS A 480 -0.01 19.98 28.09
CA LYS A 480 -0.85 21.13 28.37
C LYS A 480 -0.19 22.44 27.96
N ASP A 481 -0.99 23.25 27.27
CA ASP A 481 -0.65 24.60 26.84
C ASP A 481 0.62 24.73 25.99
N THR A 482 1.14 23.62 25.46
CA THR A 482 2.38 23.56 24.70
C THR A 482 2.09 23.24 23.23
N ILE A 483 2.67 24.02 22.31
CA ILE A 483 2.61 23.70 20.89
C ILE A 483 3.60 22.57 20.62
N VAL A 484 3.08 21.43 20.16
CA VAL A 484 3.88 20.22 19.89
C VAL A 484 3.63 19.72 18.47
N ASN A 485 4.60 18.97 17.94
CA ASN A 485 4.43 18.28 16.67
C ASN A 485 3.87 16.86 16.92
N CYS A 486 2.69 16.58 16.38
CA CYS A 486 2.00 15.30 16.42
C CYS A 486 2.18 14.58 15.08
N GLU A 487 2.73 13.37 15.10
CA GLU A 487 2.87 12.53 13.89
C GLU A 487 1.78 11.48 13.93
N ILE A 488 0.82 11.57 13.00
CA ILE A 488 -0.23 10.57 12.83
C ILE A 488 0.13 9.72 11.62
N LYS A 489 0.38 8.43 11.86
CA LYS A 489 0.59 7.45 10.79
C LYS A 489 -0.78 6.93 10.35
N LEU A 490 -1.11 7.15 9.08
CA LEU A 490 -2.28 6.53 8.45
C LEU A 490 -1.86 5.16 7.93
N TRP A 491 -2.78 4.20 7.96
CA TRP A 491 -2.49 2.90 7.36
C TRP A 491 -2.30 3.06 5.84
N PRO A 492 -1.41 2.28 5.22
CA PRO A 492 -1.16 2.40 3.78
C PRO A 492 -2.42 2.20 2.93
N THR A 493 -2.46 2.84 1.78
CA THR A 493 -3.53 2.67 0.79
C THR A 493 -2.95 2.62 -0.62
N SER A 494 -3.81 2.33 -1.61
CA SER A 494 -3.51 2.47 -3.03
C SER A 494 -4.76 3.02 -3.73
N ASN A 495 -4.74 4.31 -4.09
CA ASN A 495 -5.84 4.98 -4.77
C ASN A 495 -5.33 5.98 -5.80
N GLU A 496 -5.89 5.94 -7.00
CA GLU A 496 -5.72 6.95 -8.04
C GLU A 496 -6.89 7.94 -7.99
N PHE A 497 -6.61 9.14 -7.47
CA PHE A 497 -7.56 10.25 -7.50
C PHE A 497 -7.71 10.71 -8.96
N GLN A 498 -8.92 10.59 -9.49
CA GLN A 498 -9.21 10.88 -10.90
C GLN A 498 -9.24 12.39 -11.18
N ILE A 499 -9.17 12.78 -12.45
CA ILE A 499 -9.35 14.18 -12.86
C ILE A 499 -10.68 14.72 -12.33
N GLY A 500 -10.65 15.91 -11.73
CA GLY A 500 -11.79 16.56 -11.12
C GLY A 500 -12.11 16.10 -9.70
N HIS A 501 -11.53 15.00 -9.22
CA HIS A 501 -11.58 14.63 -7.80
C HIS A 501 -10.77 15.62 -6.97
N ARG A 502 -10.95 15.58 -5.65
CA ARG A 502 -10.15 16.35 -4.69
C ARG A 502 -9.60 15.43 -3.63
N ILE A 503 -8.40 15.76 -3.18
CA ILE A 503 -7.82 15.18 -1.97
C ILE A 503 -8.40 15.94 -0.79
N ARG A 504 -8.94 15.22 0.19
CA ARG A 504 -9.40 15.80 1.44
C ARG A 504 -8.76 15.12 2.63
N VAL A 505 -8.45 15.92 3.64
CA VAL A 505 -8.01 15.45 4.95
C VAL A 505 -8.94 16.00 6.01
N GLU A 506 -9.49 15.11 6.83
CA GLU A 506 -10.20 15.46 8.05
C GLU A 506 -9.27 15.35 9.25
N ILE A 507 -9.33 16.31 10.17
CA ILE A 507 -8.63 16.29 11.45
C ILE A 507 -9.66 16.42 12.58
N SER A 508 -9.53 15.59 13.62
CA SER A 508 -10.33 15.68 14.85
C SER A 508 -9.52 15.17 16.04
N SER A 509 -10.16 14.95 17.19
CA SER A 509 -9.58 14.37 18.41
C SER A 509 -10.23 13.05 18.82
N SER A 510 -11.08 12.47 17.95
CA SER A 510 -11.67 11.15 18.19
C SER A 510 -12.03 10.42 16.88
N ASN A 511 -12.20 9.10 17.01
CA ASN A 511 -12.72 8.20 15.99
C ASN A 511 -13.29 6.97 16.72
N PHE A 512 -14.46 7.14 17.31
CA PHE A 512 -15.07 6.23 18.28
C PHE A 512 -16.22 5.43 17.66
N PRO A 513 -16.36 4.10 17.87
CA PRO A 513 -15.70 3.30 18.90
C PRO A 513 -14.48 2.52 18.38
N ARG A 514 -13.94 2.82 17.19
CA ARG A 514 -12.72 2.14 16.70
C ARG A 514 -11.58 2.22 17.73
N PHE A 515 -11.43 3.40 18.34
CA PHE A 515 -10.53 3.66 19.46
C PHE A 515 -11.31 4.18 20.67
N ASP A 516 -10.78 3.96 21.88
CA ASP A 516 -11.29 4.59 23.09
C ASP A 516 -11.22 6.12 22.99
N ALA A 517 -12.25 6.81 23.49
CA ALA A 517 -12.23 8.26 23.62
C ALA A 517 -11.18 8.67 24.67
N ASN A 518 -10.32 9.63 24.35
CA ASN A 518 -9.43 10.20 25.37
C ASN A 518 -10.25 11.06 26.33
N LEU A 519 -10.08 10.86 27.63
CA LEU A 519 -10.83 11.59 28.66
C LEU A 519 -10.26 12.98 28.96
N ASN A 520 -9.12 13.33 28.36
CA ASN A 520 -8.40 14.59 28.53
C ASN A 520 -7.81 14.85 29.92
N THR A 521 -7.84 13.84 30.80
CA THR A 521 -7.39 13.91 32.20
C THR A 521 -6.05 13.23 32.46
N GLY A 522 -5.44 12.63 31.42
CA GLY A 522 -4.28 11.73 31.56
C GLY A 522 -4.63 10.33 32.07
N LYS A 523 -5.90 10.08 32.38
CA LYS A 523 -6.47 8.73 32.62
C LYS A 523 -7.15 8.23 31.35
N THR A 524 -7.53 6.95 31.33
CA THR A 524 -8.13 6.31 30.16
C THR A 524 -9.58 5.88 30.44
N MET A 525 -10.33 5.55 29.39
CA MET A 525 -11.63 4.88 29.55
C MET A 525 -11.54 3.53 30.26
N ILE A 526 -10.34 2.93 30.35
CA ILE A 526 -10.15 1.64 31.00
C ILE A 526 -10.39 1.73 32.51
N ASP A 527 -9.97 2.81 33.14
CA ASP A 527 -9.87 2.93 34.60
C ASP A 527 -10.53 4.18 35.18
N SER A 528 -11.09 5.06 34.35
CA SER A 528 -11.73 6.30 34.80
C SER A 528 -13.07 6.59 34.13
N THR A 529 -13.88 7.38 34.83
CA THR A 529 -15.13 7.98 34.33
C THR A 529 -15.03 9.50 34.20
N GLU A 530 -13.92 10.10 34.65
CA GLU A 530 -13.74 11.56 34.68
C GLU A 530 -13.29 12.05 33.31
N ALA A 531 -14.19 12.70 32.58
CA ALA A 531 -13.93 13.37 31.31
C ALA A 531 -13.90 14.89 31.48
N VAL A 532 -13.09 15.56 30.67
CA VAL A 532 -13.06 17.02 30.60
C VAL A 532 -13.15 17.45 29.13
N GLU A 533 -14.06 18.37 28.84
CA GLU A 533 -14.14 19.05 27.54
C GLU A 533 -12.98 20.05 27.39
N VAL A 534 -12.33 20.07 26.23
CA VAL A 534 -11.08 20.81 26.02
C VAL A 534 -11.04 21.50 24.65
N LEU A 535 -10.25 22.57 24.56
CA LEU A 535 -10.02 23.29 23.31
C LEU A 535 -8.77 22.75 22.61
N GLN A 536 -8.96 22.40 21.34
CA GLN A 536 -7.91 21.94 20.45
C GLN A 536 -7.55 23.04 19.47
N HIS A 537 -6.26 23.26 19.27
CA HIS A 537 -5.73 24.19 18.29
C HIS A 537 -4.88 23.44 17.27
N VAL A 538 -5.11 23.68 15.98
CA VAL A 538 -4.30 23.17 14.88
C VAL A 538 -3.65 24.34 14.14
N TYR A 539 -2.31 24.42 14.21
CA TYR A 539 -1.51 25.48 13.61
C TYR A 539 -1.03 25.08 12.22
N HIS A 540 -1.00 26.03 11.29
CA HIS A 540 -0.55 25.82 9.91
C HIS A 540 0.11 27.08 9.33
N ASP A 541 0.80 27.85 10.17
CA ASP A 541 1.59 29.01 9.76
C ASP A 541 3.00 28.61 9.25
N GLU A 542 3.82 29.59 8.87
CA GLU A 542 5.17 29.35 8.33
C GLU A 542 6.12 28.62 9.32
N ALA A 543 5.97 28.88 10.62
CA ALA A 543 6.73 28.25 11.69
C ALA A 543 6.18 26.86 12.05
N HIS A 544 4.89 26.64 11.83
CA HIS A 544 4.14 25.44 12.18
C HIS A 544 3.48 24.80 10.95
N PRO A 545 4.24 24.35 9.94
CA PRO A 545 3.68 23.92 8.66
C PRO A 545 3.06 22.53 8.73
N SER A 546 1.85 22.43 9.29
CA SER A 546 1.05 21.19 9.31
C SER A 546 0.79 20.69 7.90
N ARG A 547 0.92 19.37 7.71
CA ARG A 547 0.88 18.75 6.38
C ARG A 547 0.55 17.27 6.44
N ILE A 548 -0.02 16.77 5.34
CA ILE A 548 -0.01 15.35 4.99
C ILE A 548 1.14 15.09 4.01
N THR A 549 1.84 13.97 4.16
CA THR A 549 2.88 13.49 3.24
C THR A 549 2.43 12.15 2.69
N MET A 550 2.27 12.08 1.38
CA MET A 550 1.73 10.91 0.68
C MET A 550 2.77 10.40 -0.30
N GLY A 551 2.80 9.07 -0.46
CA GLY A 551 3.60 8.43 -1.49
C GLY A 551 2.91 8.54 -2.85
N ILE A 552 3.37 9.48 -3.69
CA ILE A 552 2.80 9.75 -5.00
C ILE A 552 3.60 9.01 -6.08
N LEU A 553 2.88 8.40 -7.02
CA LEU A 553 3.46 7.66 -8.16
C LEU A 553 3.22 8.32 -9.51
N SER A 554 2.25 9.23 -9.60
CA SER A 554 2.10 10.14 -10.74
C SER A 554 2.42 11.55 -10.27
N GLY A 555 3.62 12.02 -10.58
CA GLY A 555 4.06 13.39 -10.29
C GLY A 555 4.59 14.04 -11.56
N ASN A 556 4.64 15.37 -11.58
CA ASN A 556 5.26 16.10 -12.66
C ASN A 556 6.73 15.67 -12.78
N ALA A 557 7.07 14.91 -13.83
CA ALA A 557 8.40 14.33 -14.05
C ALA A 557 9.54 15.37 -13.95
N THR A 558 9.22 16.66 -14.09
CA THR A 558 10.19 17.74 -13.95
C THR A 558 10.80 17.89 -12.55
N ASP A 559 10.10 17.48 -11.49
CA ASP A 559 10.56 17.56 -10.10
C ASP A 559 11.38 16.33 -9.66
N GLU A 560 11.40 15.27 -10.49
CA GLU A 560 12.21 14.09 -10.23
C GLU A 560 13.69 14.38 -10.53
N PRO A 561 14.63 13.92 -9.68
CA PRO A 561 16.05 14.07 -9.95
C PRO A 561 16.44 13.23 -11.18
N MET A 562 17.21 13.81 -12.10
CA MET A 562 17.76 13.05 -13.23
C MET A 562 18.71 11.96 -12.74
N HIS A 563 18.57 10.73 -13.23
CA HIS A 563 19.53 9.68 -12.91
C HIS A 563 20.83 9.84 -13.73
N TYR A 564 21.90 9.14 -13.34
CA TYR A 564 23.21 9.26 -13.98
C TYR A 564 23.19 9.01 -15.50
N GLY A 565 22.42 8.02 -15.96
CA GLY A 565 22.17 7.78 -17.39
C GLY A 565 21.58 8.98 -18.14
N GLU A 566 20.57 9.67 -17.59
CA GLU A 566 19.97 10.88 -18.18
C GLU A 566 20.97 12.04 -18.19
N VAL A 567 21.63 12.29 -17.06
CA VAL A 567 22.67 13.33 -16.93
C VAL A 567 23.75 13.11 -17.99
N PHE A 568 24.32 11.91 -18.05
CA PHE A 568 25.40 11.58 -18.98
C PHE A 568 24.93 11.60 -20.44
N GLY A 569 23.75 11.06 -20.71
CA GLY A 569 23.16 10.99 -22.04
C GLY A 569 22.88 12.38 -22.62
N ILE A 570 22.22 13.26 -21.87
CA ILE A 570 21.94 14.64 -22.29
C ILE A 570 23.24 15.44 -22.44
N TRP A 571 24.16 15.33 -21.47
CA TRP A 571 25.45 16.02 -21.54
C TRP A 571 26.25 15.61 -22.80
N THR A 572 26.26 14.31 -23.11
CA THR A 572 26.91 13.77 -24.31
C THR A 572 26.21 14.22 -25.59
N ALA A 573 24.87 14.28 -25.59
CA ALA A 573 24.08 14.76 -26.71
C ALA A 573 24.38 16.25 -27.01
N VAL A 574 24.43 17.12 -25.98
CA VAL A 574 24.80 18.54 -26.15
C VAL A 574 26.21 18.67 -26.74
N MET A 575 27.19 17.93 -26.19
CA MET A 575 28.57 17.96 -26.67
C MET A 575 28.67 17.53 -28.14
N THR A 576 28.00 16.42 -28.48
CA THR A 576 27.97 15.87 -29.83
C THR A 576 27.29 16.83 -30.81
N SER A 577 26.11 17.36 -30.47
CA SER A 577 25.37 18.29 -31.33
C SER A 577 26.14 19.58 -31.59
N LYS A 578 26.81 20.15 -30.58
CA LYS A 578 27.71 21.30 -30.78
C LYS A 578 28.87 21.00 -31.74
N GLY A 579 29.49 19.82 -31.59
CA GLY A 579 30.51 19.35 -32.51
C GLY A 579 30.01 19.21 -33.95
N LYS A 580 28.80 18.65 -34.12
CA LYS A 580 28.14 18.50 -35.43
C LYS A 580 27.78 19.84 -36.05
N ILE A 581 27.28 20.81 -35.29
CA ILE A 581 27.02 22.17 -35.79
C ILE A 581 28.29 22.80 -36.36
N ALA A 582 29.42 22.73 -35.64
CA ALA A 582 30.70 23.25 -36.15
C ALA A 582 31.19 22.47 -37.38
N GLY A 583 30.97 21.15 -37.41
CA GLY A 583 31.22 20.32 -38.60
C GLY A 583 30.38 20.74 -39.79
N TYR A 584 29.09 21.00 -39.60
CA TYR A 584 28.17 21.44 -40.64
C TYR A 584 28.47 22.85 -41.13
N GLN A 585 28.89 23.78 -40.27
CA GLN A 585 29.40 25.08 -40.72
C GLN A 585 30.61 24.93 -41.65
N THR A 586 31.49 23.97 -41.35
CA THR A 586 32.62 23.64 -42.24
C THR A 586 32.09 23.06 -43.54
N ALA A 587 31.24 22.03 -43.49
CA ALA A 587 30.64 21.42 -44.68
C ALA A 587 29.90 22.44 -45.56
N ARG A 588 29.23 23.42 -44.95
CA ARG A 588 28.56 24.53 -45.63
C ARG A 588 29.51 25.36 -46.49
N ASN A 589 30.73 25.62 -46.02
CA ASN A 589 31.75 26.34 -46.80
C ASN A 589 32.28 25.51 -47.99
N HIS A 590 32.17 24.18 -47.91
CA HIS A 590 32.64 23.24 -48.94
C HIS A 590 31.54 22.84 -49.95
N ALA A 591 30.27 23.06 -49.62
CA ALA A 591 29.15 22.67 -50.46
C ALA A 591 28.97 23.61 -51.67
N GLY A 592 28.93 23.05 -52.87
CA GLY A 592 28.70 23.77 -54.12
C GLY A 592 27.25 23.73 -54.60
N ASP A 593 26.51 22.66 -54.28
CA ASP A 593 25.11 22.53 -54.64
C ASP A 593 24.18 23.37 -53.73
N ALA A 594 23.35 24.21 -54.36
CA ALA A 594 22.48 25.14 -53.64
C ALA A 594 21.39 24.46 -52.78
N ASP A 595 20.93 23.27 -53.15
CA ASP A 595 19.91 22.54 -52.37
C ASP A 595 20.56 21.81 -51.20
N LEU A 596 21.79 21.31 -51.37
CA LEU A 596 22.60 20.78 -50.27
C LEU A 596 22.92 21.87 -49.24
N VAL A 597 23.31 23.07 -49.68
CA VAL A 597 23.56 24.21 -48.77
C VAL A 597 22.32 24.52 -47.92
N LYS A 598 21.11 24.52 -48.51
CA LYS A 598 19.86 24.73 -47.75
C LYS A 598 19.64 23.66 -46.68
N LEU A 599 19.89 22.39 -46.99
CA LEU A 599 19.75 21.31 -46.01
C LEU A 599 20.79 21.38 -44.91
N ILE A 600 22.03 21.80 -45.22
CA ILE A 600 23.06 22.05 -44.20
C ILE A 600 22.64 23.19 -43.27
N ASP A 601 22.13 24.29 -43.83
CA ASP A 601 21.63 25.42 -43.05
C ASP A 601 20.44 25.01 -42.15
N GLU A 602 19.53 24.18 -42.66
CA GLU A 602 18.44 23.60 -41.86
C GLU A 602 18.97 22.71 -40.73
N ALA A 603 19.96 21.85 -41.00
CA ALA A 603 20.58 20.99 -39.98
C ALA A 603 21.28 21.79 -38.87
N ILE A 604 21.98 22.88 -39.24
CA ILE A 604 22.60 23.80 -38.28
C ILE A 604 21.54 24.43 -37.38
N GLN A 605 20.45 24.93 -37.98
CA GLN A 605 19.39 25.61 -37.23
C GLN A 605 18.68 24.66 -36.28
N GLN A 606 18.35 23.44 -36.74
CA GLN A 606 17.74 22.40 -35.92
C GLN A 606 18.67 22.01 -34.76
N GLY A 607 19.95 21.75 -35.04
CA GLY A 607 20.93 21.41 -34.01
C GLY A 607 21.06 22.49 -32.94
N LYS A 608 21.02 23.78 -33.31
CA LYS A 608 21.05 24.90 -32.35
C LYS A 608 19.82 24.94 -31.45
N GLN A 609 18.64 24.62 -31.99
CA GLN A 609 17.42 24.55 -31.20
C GLN A 609 17.51 23.39 -30.17
N GLU A 610 17.86 22.19 -30.63
CA GLU A 610 18.01 21.01 -29.76
C GLU A 610 19.03 21.28 -28.63
N VAL A 611 20.18 21.88 -28.95
CA VAL A 611 21.19 22.26 -27.96
C VAL A 611 20.62 23.25 -26.94
N THR A 612 19.83 24.23 -27.36
CA THR A 612 19.24 25.22 -26.45
C THR A 612 18.30 24.57 -25.44
N GLU A 613 17.45 23.66 -25.90
CA GLU A 613 16.49 22.93 -25.05
C GLU A 613 17.22 22.02 -24.05
N MET A 614 18.19 21.23 -24.53
CA MET A 614 18.99 20.34 -23.66
C MET A 614 19.85 21.13 -22.64
N GLU A 615 20.46 22.25 -23.04
CA GLU A 615 21.24 23.08 -22.11
C GLU A 615 20.37 23.71 -21.02
N LYS A 616 19.14 24.11 -21.36
CA LYS A 616 18.19 24.64 -20.39
C LYS A 616 17.91 23.58 -19.31
N LEU A 617 17.57 22.37 -19.74
CA LEU A 617 17.31 21.23 -18.84
C LEU A 617 18.51 20.92 -17.92
N LEU A 618 19.74 20.89 -18.46
CA LEU A 618 20.94 20.65 -17.65
C LEU A 618 21.16 21.77 -16.61
N LYS A 619 20.97 23.04 -16.99
CA LYS A 619 21.14 24.19 -16.07
C LYS A 619 20.11 24.19 -14.95
N GLU A 620 18.85 23.93 -15.28
CA GLU A 620 17.74 23.87 -14.31
C GLU A 620 17.97 22.76 -13.28
N ASN A 621 18.66 21.68 -13.66
CA ASN A 621 19.04 20.58 -12.79
C ASN A 621 20.45 20.71 -12.17
N GLY A 622 21.07 21.89 -12.23
CA GLY A 622 22.37 22.15 -11.61
C GLY A 622 23.56 21.41 -12.24
N VAL A 623 23.43 20.89 -13.46
CA VAL A 623 24.49 20.16 -14.17
C VAL A 623 25.32 21.13 -15.02
N ALA A 624 26.65 21.06 -14.87
CA ALA A 624 27.57 21.86 -15.66
C ALA A 624 27.56 21.44 -17.14
N LEU A 625 27.55 22.42 -18.05
CA LEU A 625 27.50 22.17 -19.49
C LEU A 625 28.83 21.65 -20.07
N PRO A 626 28.79 20.87 -21.17
CA PRO A 626 29.99 20.49 -21.90
C PRO A 626 30.64 21.70 -22.63
N PRO A 627 31.95 21.61 -22.95
CA PRO A 627 32.66 22.66 -23.66
C PRO A 627 32.05 22.96 -25.04
N THR A 628 32.08 24.24 -25.43
CA THR A 628 31.56 24.70 -26.73
C THR A 628 32.72 24.92 -27.71
N PRO A 629 32.73 24.24 -28.87
CA PRO A 629 33.70 24.53 -29.93
C PRO A 629 33.45 25.94 -30.52
N PRO A 630 34.49 26.65 -30.99
CA PRO A 630 34.32 27.96 -31.60
C PRO A 630 33.57 27.86 -32.93
N ASP A 631 32.75 28.86 -33.25
CA ASP A 631 32.11 28.97 -34.56
C ASP A 631 33.16 28.99 -35.68
N ARG A 632 32.80 28.39 -36.82
CA ARG A 632 33.68 28.37 -38.00
C ARG A 632 33.49 29.65 -38.83
N PRO A 633 34.57 30.28 -39.30
CA PRO A 633 34.48 31.44 -40.17
C PRO A 633 33.85 31.06 -41.51
N THR A 634 33.10 31.97 -42.11
CA THR A 634 32.58 31.82 -43.47
C THR A 634 33.73 31.89 -44.47
N ALA A 635 33.77 30.94 -45.41
CA ALA A 635 34.74 30.92 -46.52
C ALA A 635 34.00 30.66 -47.84
N ASN A 636 34.48 31.26 -48.94
CA ASN A 636 33.95 30.93 -50.26
C ASN A 636 34.57 29.62 -50.75
N LEU A 637 33.79 28.83 -51.49
CA LEU A 637 34.22 27.54 -52.02
C LEU A 637 35.46 27.68 -52.92
N GLU A 638 35.54 28.77 -53.68
CA GLU A 638 36.64 29.09 -54.59
C GLU A 638 37.97 29.29 -53.85
N ASP A 639 37.92 29.76 -52.61
CA ASP A 639 39.09 30.05 -51.78
C ASP A 639 39.69 28.77 -51.15
N ILE A 640 38.97 27.64 -51.21
CA ILE A 640 39.41 26.35 -50.68
C ILE A 640 40.23 25.60 -51.75
N PRO A 641 41.50 25.22 -51.49
CA PRO A 641 42.31 24.45 -52.44
C PRO A 641 41.61 23.16 -52.88
N ALA A 642 41.64 22.83 -54.18
CA ALA A 642 40.91 21.70 -54.73
C ALA A 642 41.20 20.35 -54.03
N GLY A 643 42.45 20.12 -53.63
CA GLY A 643 42.84 18.91 -52.88
C GLY A 643 42.41 18.87 -51.41
N ALA A 644 41.82 19.96 -50.90
CA ALA A 644 41.29 20.08 -49.54
C ALA A 644 39.76 20.20 -49.52
N ARG A 645 39.08 20.14 -50.68
CA ARG A 645 37.61 20.23 -50.75
C ARG A 645 36.97 18.88 -50.38
N ILE A 646 35.94 18.93 -49.56
CA ILE A 646 34.99 17.83 -49.35
C ILE A 646 33.93 17.97 -50.43
N MET A 647 33.66 16.91 -51.17
CA MET A 647 32.75 16.96 -52.30
C MET A 647 31.28 16.85 -51.86
N ASP A 648 30.35 17.46 -52.60
CA ASP A 648 28.92 17.44 -52.28
C ASP A 648 28.34 16.04 -51.95
N PRO A 649 28.66 14.95 -52.71
CA PRO A 649 28.18 13.61 -52.38
C PRO A 649 28.71 13.10 -51.03
N GLU A 650 29.95 13.44 -50.67
CA GLU A 650 30.57 13.05 -49.39
C GLU A 650 29.91 13.78 -48.22
N ILE A 651 29.61 15.07 -48.41
CA ILE A 651 28.87 15.88 -47.43
C ILE A 651 27.46 15.31 -47.23
N ALA A 652 26.76 15.01 -48.33
CA ALA A 652 25.39 14.48 -48.28
C ALA A 652 25.32 13.07 -47.67
N ALA A 653 26.33 12.23 -47.92
CA ALA A 653 26.50 10.95 -47.24
C ALA A 653 26.78 11.11 -45.74
N GLY A 654 27.64 12.07 -45.37
CA GLY A 654 27.91 12.44 -43.98
C GLY A 654 26.65 12.88 -43.24
N LEU A 655 25.85 13.78 -43.83
CA LEU A 655 24.55 14.18 -43.27
C LEU A 655 23.62 12.98 -43.07
N SER A 656 23.55 12.07 -44.04
CA SER A 656 22.71 10.87 -43.94
C SER A 656 23.14 9.96 -42.77
N ALA A 657 24.45 9.75 -42.62
CA ALA A 657 25.01 8.96 -41.53
C ALA A 657 24.75 9.60 -40.16
N ASP A 658 24.91 10.92 -40.06
CA ASP A 658 24.71 11.67 -38.82
C ASP A 658 23.24 11.68 -38.38
N VAL A 659 22.30 11.78 -39.34
CA VAL A 659 20.86 11.67 -39.05
C VAL A 659 20.51 10.28 -38.51
N ALA A 660 21.03 9.22 -39.13
CA ALA A 660 20.79 7.85 -38.68
C ALA A 660 21.34 7.61 -37.26
N ALA A 661 22.56 8.07 -36.97
CA ALA A 661 23.13 8.01 -35.63
C ALA A 661 22.30 8.81 -34.60
N GLY A 662 21.83 10.00 -34.99
CA GLY A 662 20.98 10.83 -34.15
C GLY A 662 19.63 10.18 -33.81
N LEU A 663 19.01 9.46 -34.75
CA LEU A 663 17.76 8.71 -34.51
C LEU A 663 17.99 7.62 -33.45
N VAL A 664 19.04 6.80 -33.61
CA VAL A 664 19.38 5.75 -32.64
C VAL A 664 19.63 6.34 -31.25
N ALA A 665 20.37 7.45 -31.17
CA ALA A 665 20.64 8.12 -29.90
C ALA A 665 19.35 8.62 -29.22
N CYS A 666 18.42 9.19 -29.98
CA CYS A 666 17.14 9.65 -29.43
C CYS A 666 16.30 8.47 -28.91
N SER A 667 16.22 7.36 -29.65
CA SER A 667 15.52 6.15 -29.18
C SER A 667 16.16 5.57 -27.92
N GLY A 668 17.49 5.59 -27.83
CA GLY A 668 18.22 5.15 -26.65
C GLY A 668 17.92 6.01 -25.42
N MET A 669 17.84 7.34 -25.60
CA MET A 669 17.41 8.25 -24.53
C MET A 669 15.98 7.97 -24.06
N MET A 670 15.02 7.85 -24.99
CA MET A 670 13.64 7.53 -24.65
C MET A 670 13.51 6.22 -23.85
N GLY A 671 14.29 5.20 -24.21
CA GLY A 671 14.20 3.89 -23.56
C GLY A 671 14.90 3.80 -22.20
N GLN A 672 15.79 4.74 -21.88
CA GLN A 672 16.51 4.75 -20.60
C GLN A 672 16.01 5.80 -19.61
N SER A 673 15.27 6.81 -20.08
CA SER A 673 14.74 7.87 -19.23
C SER A 673 13.67 7.35 -18.28
N VAL A 674 13.74 7.78 -17.02
CA VAL A 674 12.67 7.61 -16.04
C VAL A 674 11.76 8.84 -16.03
N ARG A 675 12.32 10.00 -16.37
CA ARG A 675 11.57 11.25 -16.49
C ARG A 675 10.84 11.34 -17.83
N GLU A 676 9.52 11.47 -17.77
CA GLU A 676 8.67 11.55 -18.95
C GLU A 676 8.96 12.78 -19.82
N ASP A 677 9.30 13.93 -19.21
CA ASP A 677 9.63 15.16 -19.96
C ASP A 677 10.89 15.00 -20.81
N ILE A 678 11.88 14.26 -20.32
CA ILE A 678 13.11 13.92 -21.06
C ILE A 678 12.77 12.96 -22.21
N ALA A 679 12.01 11.90 -21.94
CA ALA A 679 11.60 10.95 -22.97
C ALA A 679 10.81 11.65 -24.10
N MET A 680 9.88 12.55 -23.76
CA MET A 680 9.12 13.33 -24.73
C MET A 680 10.00 14.28 -25.54
N MET A 681 10.93 15.00 -24.92
CA MET A 681 11.88 15.90 -25.60
C MET A 681 12.67 15.13 -26.68
N PHE A 682 13.24 13.98 -26.34
CA PHE A 682 13.97 13.15 -27.31
C PHE A 682 13.05 12.50 -28.35
N GLY A 683 11.79 12.22 -28.04
CA GLY A 683 10.77 11.80 -29.01
C GLY A 683 10.47 12.88 -30.07
N GLN A 684 10.43 14.15 -29.66
CA GLN A 684 10.28 15.28 -30.59
C GLN A 684 11.51 15.40 -31.49
N PHE A 685 12.72 15.35 -30.93
CA PHE A 685 13.96 15.38 -31.72
C PHE A 685 14.04 14.22 -32.71
N HIS A 686 13.67 13.01 -32.27
CA HIS A 686 13.60 11.83 -33.14
C HIS A 686 12.70 12.08 -34.35
N THR A 687 11.49 12.60 -34.12
CA THR A 687 10.52 12.88 -35.18
C THR A 687 11.04 13.92 -36.19
N GLN A 688 11.65 15.00 -35.69
CA GLN A 688 12.23 16.04 -36.55
C GLN A 688 13.40 15.48 -37.39
N LYS A 689 14.28 14.67 -36.79
CA LYS A 689 15.40 14.03 -37.51
C LYS A 689 14.92 13.05 -38.58
N ALA A 690 13.85 12.30 -38.31
CA ALA A 690 13.27 11.39 -39.31
C ALA A 690 12.73 12.16 -40.53
N ALA A 691 12.05 13.27 -40.29
CA ALA A 691 11.57 14.16 -41.35
C ALA A 691 12.73 14.78 -42.15
N PHE A 692 13.79 15.24 -41.47
CA PHE A 692 15.00 15.75 -42.11
C PHE A 692 15.72 14.68 -42.95
N GLY A 693 15.85 13.45 -42.43
CA GLY A 693 16.44 12.32 -43.14
C GLY A 693 15.73 11.99 -44.45
N ALA A 694 14.39 12.12 -44.49
CA ALA A 694 13.63 11.96 -45.73
C ALA A 694 13.98 13.03 -46.79
N LYS A 695 14.25 14.28 -46.38
CA LYS A 695 14.70 15.35 -47.27
C LYS A 695 16.09 15.05 -47.84
N VAL A 696 17.03 14.62 -46.99
CA VAL A 696 18.40 14.26 -47.41
C VAL A 696 18.37 13.08 -48.39
N LEU A 697 17.54 12.06 -48.13
CA LEU A 697 17.36 10.94 -49.06
C LEU A 697 16.81 11.39 -50.41
N ARG A 698 15.82 12.29 -50.43
CA ARG A 698 15.27 12.84 -51.67
C ARG A 698 16.36 13.58 -52.47
N LEU A 699 17.15 14.44 -51.82
CA LEU A 699 18.25 15.15 -52.46
C LEU A 699 19.26 14.17 -53.08
N ASN A 700 19.69 13.16 -52.32
CA ASN A 700 20.64 12.15 -52.78
C ASN A 700 20.12 11.37 -54.01
N LYS A 701 18.81 11.12 -54.09
CA LYS A 701 18.19 10.50 -55.27
C LYS A 701 18.13 11.45 -56.46
N GLU A 702 17.70 12.69 -56.25
CA GLU A 702 17.53 13.70 -57.31
C GLU A 702 18.86 14.09 -57.96
N LYS A 703 19.93 14.18 -57.17
CA LYS A 703 21.27 14.54 -57.66
C LYS A 703 22.08 13.33 -58.14
N GLY A 704 21.56 12.10 -57.98
CA GLY A 704 22.25 10.87 -58.38
C GLY A 704 23.46 10.51 -57.51
N TRP A 705 23.53 11.03 -56.29
CA TRP A 705 24.60 10.73 -55.32
C TRP A 705 24.40 9.41 -54.60
N LEU A 706 23.17 8.89 -54.59
CA LEU A 706 22.86 7.57 -54.08
C LEU A 706 23.20 6.50 -55.13
N VAL A 707 24.28 5.76 -54.92
CA VAL A 707 24.56 4.55 -55.69
C VAL A 707 23.84 3.38 -55.02
N PRO A 708 22.77 2.81 -55.62
CA PRO A 708 22.10 1.66 -55.03
C PRO A 708 23.06 0.45 -55.05
N PRO A 709 23.07 -0.39 -53.99
CA PRO A 709 23.72 -1.68 -54.07
C PRO A 709 23.09 -2.51 -55.20
N PRO A 710 23.75 -3.58 -55.67
CA PRO A 710 23.16 -4.49 -56.64
C PRO A 710 21.75 -4.90 -56.20
N LEU A 711 20.77 -4.53 -57.01
CA LEU A 711 19.38 -4.88 -56.73
C LEU A 711 19.23 -6.39 -56.93
N HIS A 712 18.61 -7.07 -55.97
CA HIS A 712 18.28 -8.50 -56.05
C HIS A 712 17.12 -8.75 -57.03
N LEU A 713 17.25 -8.29 -58.28
CA LEU A 713 16.28 -8.49 -59.35
C LEU A 713 16.92 -9.26 -60.50
N ASN A 714 16.84 -10.60 -60.42
CA ASN A 714 16.77 -11.42 -61.63
C ASN A 714 15.38 -11.22 -62.21
N LYS A 715 15.23 -10.28 -63.15
CA LYS A 715 14.14 -10.40 -64.12
C LYS A 715 14.52 -11.57 -65.03
N ALA A 716 13.93 -12.73 -64.78
CA ALA A 716 13.85 -13.76 -65.81
C ALA A 716 13.09 -13.15 -67.00
N GLU A 717 13.73 -13.11 -68.16
CA GLU A 717 13.03 -12.92 -69.42
C GLU A 717 12.17 -14.17 -69.67
N SER A 718 10.86 -14.05 -69.41
CA SER A 718 9.78 -14.67 -70.20
C SER A 718 8.44 -14.07 -69.80
#